data_AF-A0A560EXV1-F1
#
_entry.id   AF-A0A560EXV1-F1
#
_cell.length_a   1.000
_cell.length_b   1.000
_cell.length_c   1.000
_cell.angle_alpha   90.00
_cell.angle_beta   90.00
_cell.angle_gamma   90.00
#
_symmetry.space_group_name_H-M   'P 1'
#
loop_
_entity.id
_entity.type
_entity.pdbx_description
1 polymer ?
#
loop_
_entity_poly.entity_id
_entity_poly.type
_entity_poly.pdbx_seq_one_letter_code
_entity_poly.pdbx_strand_id
1 'polypeptide(L)'
;MAKSTRQYVFEGMELLPAALIPFVEKRLETSLKGHWQVQVLEKLPSLRPNSSGEVGWDQAALFNAMDRFWSEAFKAVLGRAERSLVNELGDVRNKLSHNETFTYDDAERALDSMRRLMEAISAGETAEQLGKMRDTILRTKFTELQRNEERRKTQRLEISVETVAGLLPWREIVEPHQDVATGEFQQAEFAADLAKVHSGSAPPEYRDPRQFYSRTYLTEGLSTLLVGAAKRLSGSGGDPVVELQTNFGGGKTHSMLALYHMAGPTPVQDLSGLDQLLEKQGLSVPNAINRAVLVGTSRGPQDVLHAEGDRKIRTTWGELAWQLGGADAFAMVAENDASGIAPGSNLLEALFKKYAPCLILIDEWVAYLRQIYKVEGLPSGSFDANLSFVQSLTEAVKASPGTLLVASLPASQIEVGGEGGQEALARLKQTFSRVESSWRPASQEESYEIVRRRLFKDIPGDKFHHRDNTLKQFAKLYRENANDFPQGCADEDYRRKLEKAYPIHPELFDQLYTSWGSLEKFQRTRGVLRLMAQAIHELWMNADPSVMIMPGSVAVSSPRVEPELLHYLDVSWQAIIAGDVDGTTSTPYKVDQSAPNLNRYSATRRVARAIFMGTAPTAQQQNTGLDDKQINLGVVQPGERPTIFGDALRRLTNQAKFMHADLGRYWYSMSASLNRIAADKAAQIEAALVDVTIDTELGKYVNGLADRGHFDAVQVAPASSAEVPDEAGGVRAVVLGVKYPHNGRDGSDALVEAKDILTQRGSTPRVYRNMLVFIAAEGRQLDHLKDAVRASLAWGEIVRDTERLNLTQSDSALAKTKLAEANETMKTRLKEAWCYLHYPAQESAQADWEWVSGKIPAQDGLLARASKKLVAEEGLLTELGPSRLDRDLQKYIWNDKPWLSLKDLREYLNRYIYLPRIKDQGVLIKAVQAAVNGMLPGPFAYAERWDEKSDTYLGLAIERAVSAVVVIDGDSVIVRPEVAEAHRPAPVQSGSGDATPGTGGSTPAPDGQPTDDVPSAPQPEKKPTRFSGAVMISPERPARDIHQIVEAIVEQLTTLPGSQVKIRLEIDAEVPDGLDRAKVRTLVENANTLGFIEKSVE
;
A
#
# COMPACT_ATOMS: atom_id res chain seq x y z
N MET A 1 17.27 32.35 30.80
CA MET A 1 18.10 31.22 30.33
C MET A 1 18.28 30.25 31.49
N ALA A 2 18.09 28.95 31.29
CA ALA A 2 18.33 27.95 32.33
C ALA A 2 19.85 27.89 32.61
N LYS A 3 20.25 27.89 33.88
CA LYS A 3 21.67 27.75 34.28
C LYS A 3 22.17 26.36 33.87
N SER A 4 23.39 26.29 33.32
CA SER A 4 24.01 25.00 32.97
C SER A 4 24.47 24.24 34.22
N THR A 5 24.65 22.92 34.11
CA THR A 5 25.21 22.08 35.19
C THR A 5 26.55 22.60 35.68
N ARG A 6 27.43 22.99 34.74
CA ARG A 6 28.71 23.65 35.04
C ARG A 6 28.53 24.96 35.81
N GLN A 7 27.51 25.76 35.46
CA GLN A 7 27.25 27.03 36.14
C GLN A 7 26.82 26.83 37.59
N TYR A 8 26.04 25.78 37.89
CA TYR A 8 25.73 25.43 39.28
C TYR A 8 26.97 24.97 40.06
N VAL A 9 27.85 24.17 39.47
CA VAL A 9 29.12 23.76 40.10
C VAL A 9 30.03 24.97 40.34
N PHE A 10 30.08 25.90 39.38
CA PHE A 10 30.82 27.16 39.51
C PHE A 10 30.30 28.00 40.69
N GLU A 11 28.99 28.29 40.70
CA GLU A 11 28.37 29.06 41.77
C GLU A 11 28.56 28.37 43.14
N GLY A 12 28.51 27.04 43.21
CA GLY A 12 28.75 26.28 44.43
C GLY A 12 30.19 26.43 44.93
N MET A 13 31.17 26.37 44.02
CA MET A 13 32.58 26.59 44.34
C MET A 13 32.84 28.01 44.85
N GLU A 14 32.16 29.02 44.30
CA GLU A 14 32.29 30.43 44.74
C GLU A 14 31.77 30.67 46.17
N LEU A 15 30.91 29.81 46.69
CA LEU A 15 30.38 29.92 48.06
C LEU A 15 31.36 29.41 49.13
N LEU A 16 32.31 28.54 48.77
CA LEU A 16 33.17 27.85 49.73
C LEU A 16 34.21 28.75 50.43
N PRO A 17 34.90 29.69 49.74
CA PRO A 17 35.96 30.49 50.36
C PRO A 17 35.50 31.24 51.61
N ALA A 18 34.29 31.82 51.59
CA ALA A 18 33.76 32.58 52.73
C ALA A 18 33.63 31.74 54.01
N ALA A 19 33.35 30.43 53.87
CA ALA A 19 33.24 29.50 54.99
C ALA A 19 34.59 28.82 55.33
N LEU A 20 35.39 28.48 54.31
CA LEU A 20 36.64 27.73 54.48
C LEU A 20 37.79 28.59 55.00
N ILE A 21 37.94 29.84 54.54
CA ILE A 21 39.04 30.72 54.97
C ILE A 21 39.10 30.85 56.51
N PRO A 22 38.05 31.31 57.21
CA PRO A 22 38.12 31.49 58.66
C PRO A 22 38.36 30.18 59.41
N PHE A 23 37.87 29.05 58.88
CA PHE A 23 38.14 27.73 59.45
C PHE A 23 39.60 27.31 59.28
N VAL A 24 40.14 27.43 58.06
CA VAL A 24 41.51 27.07 57.70
C VAL A 24 42.51 27.91 58.49
N GLU A 25 42.34 29.22 58.52
CA GLU A 25 43.25 30.13 59.24
C GLU A 25 43.25 29.86 60.74
N LYS A 26 42.08 29.72 61.36
CA LYS A 26 41.96 29.40 62.78
C LYS A 26 42.64 28.07 63.13
N ARG A 27 42.53 27.07 62.25
CA ARG A 27 43.16 25.75 62.45
C ARG A 27 44.68 25.82 62.33
N LEU A 28 45.19 26.53 61.34
CA LEU A 28 46.62 26.73 61.14
C LEU A 28 47.23 27.54 62.29
N GLU A 29 46.57 28.62 62.73
CA GLU A 29 46.99 29.44 63.87
C GLU A 29 47.03 28.65 65.18
N THR A 30 46.02 27.81 65.43
CA THR A 30 45.94 27.03 66.68
C THR A 30 46.97 25.90 66.71
N SER A 31 47.32 25.32 65.56
CA SER A 31 48.08 24.07 65.50
C SER A 31 49.57 24.26 65.18
N LEU A 32 49.95 25.35 64.50
CA LEU A 32 51.33 25.63 64.12
C LEU A 32 51.96 26.63 65.10
N LYS A 33 53.18 26.35 65.57
CA LYS A 33 53.94 27.26 66.45
C LYS A 33 54.65 28.34 65.62
N GLY A 34 54.44 29.62 65.95
CA GLY A 34 55.07 30.77 65.28
C GLY A 34 54.16 31.42 64.23
N HIS A 35 54.75 32.11 63.24
CA HIS A 35 54.00 32.71 62.13
C HIS A 35 53.56 31.65 61.13
N TRP A 36 52.34 31.12 61.29
CA TRP A 36 51.79 30.05 60.45
C TRP A 36 51.75 30.44 58.96
N GLN A 37 51.60 31.73 58.64
CA GLN A 37 51.59 32.27 57.29
C GLN A 37 52.89 31.95 56.52
N VAL A 38 54.04 31.99 57.21
CA VAL A 38 55.34 31.67 56.60
C VAL A 38 55.42 30.19 56.22
N GLN A 39 54.96 29.30 57.10
CA GLN A 39 54.95 27.86 56.84
C GLN A 39 54.01 27.49 55.69
N VAL A 40 52.87 28.17 55.59
CA VAL A 40 51.93 28.00 54.47
C VAL A 40 52.56 28.43 53.16
N LEU A 41 53.24 29.58 53.11
CA LEU A 41 53.92 30.06 51.90
C LEU A 41 55.09 29.16 51.48
N GLU A 42 55.81 28.56 52.44
CA GLU A 42 56.87 27.57 52.15
C GLU A 42 56.29 26.27 51.55
N LYS A 43 55.20 25.74 52.13
CA LYS A 43 54.58 24.50 51.62
C LYS A 43 53.66 24.72 50.42
N LEU A 44 53.22 25.94 50.14
CA LEU A 44 52.37 26.31 49.00
C LEU A 44 53.00 27.47 48.20
N PRO A 45 54.06 27.20 47.42
CA PRO A 45 54.82 28.25 46.72
C PRO A 45 54.02 28.98 45.62
N SER A 46 52.85 28.46 45.21
CA SER A 46 51.94 29.09 44.26
C SER A 46 51.07 30.20 44.86
N LEU A 47 51.07 30.35 46.18
CA LEU A 47 50.24 31.31 46.92
C LEU A 47 50.95 32.66 47.01
N ARG A 48 50.26 33.76 46.67
CA ARG A 48 50.82 35.12 46.78
C ARG A 48 50.10 35.89 47.90
N PRO A 49 50.82 36.67 48.73
CA PRO A 49 50.19 37.58 49.67
C PRO A 49 49.40 38.66 48.93
N ASN A 50 48.28 39.09 49.51
CA ASN A 50 47.51 40.23 49.01
C ASN A 50 48.25 41.56 49.28
N SER A 51 47.72 42.68 48.78
CA SER A 51 48.33 44.02 48.95
C SER A 51 48.48 44.47 50.42
N SER A 52 47.81 43.79 51.35
CA SER A 52 47.83 44.02 52.79
C SER A 52 48.85 43.14 53.53
N GLY A 53 49.54 42.24 52.82
CA GLY A 53 50.50 41.27 53.39
C GLY A 53 49.86 40.01 53.98
N GLU A 54 48.56 39.81 53.79
CA GLU A 54 47.82 38.62 54.26
C GLU A 54 47.82 37.53 53.18
N VAL A 55 47.49 36.29 53.57
CA VAL A 55 47.47 35.15 52.65
C VAL A 55 46.28 35.26 51.68
N GLY A 56 46.56 35.36 50.37
CA GLY A 56 45.53 35.43 49.33
C GLY A 56 44.95 34.04 49.01
N TRP A 57 43.94 33.62 49.78
CA TRP A 57 43.27 32.33 49.58
C TRP A 57 42.41 32.30 48.32
N ASP A 58 42.73 31.39 47.39
CA ASP A 58 41.81 30.93 46.35
C ASP A 58 41.29 29.51 46.65
N GLN A 59 40.31 29.04 45.89
CA GLN A 59 39.71 27.71 46.08
C GLN A 59 40.77 26.59 46.06
N ALA A 60 41.74 26.66 45.14
CA ALA A 60 42.78 25.65 45.04
C ALA A 60 43.75 25.70 46.23
N ALA A 61 44.13 26.89 46.69
CA ALA A 61 44.98 27.10 47.84
C ALA A 61 44.34 26.55 49.12
N LEU A 62 43.03 26.74 49.29
CA LEU A 62 42.29 26.22 50.43
C LEU A 62 42.32 24.69 50.48
N PHE A 63 41.97 24.02 49.38
CA PHE A 63 42.00 22.55 49.33
C PHE A 63 43.42 22.00 49.47
N ASN A 64 44.41 22.62 48.82
CA ASN A 64 45.80 22.22 48.94
C ASN A 64 46.37 22.45 50.35
N ALA A 65 45.98 23.52 51.04
CA ALA A 65 46.36 23.75 52.43
C ALA A 65 45.76 22.70 53.36
N MET A 66 44.46 22.40 53.18
CA MET A 66 43.79 21.36 53.96
C MET A 66 44.44 19.99 53.78
N ASP A 67 44.80 19.60 52.55
CA ASP A 67 45.46 18.31 52.32
C ASP A 67 46.93 18.27 52.79
N ARG A 68 47.73 19.32 52.51
CA ARG A 68 49.16 19.35 52.87
C ARG A 68 49.44 19.53 54.36
N PHE A 69 48.54 20.18 55.09
CA PHE A 69 48.60 20.34 56.55
C PHE A 69 47.62 19.41 57.27
N TRP A 70 47.16 18.34 56.61
CA TRP A 70 46.13 17.47 57.16
C TRP A 70 46.52 16.91 58.52
N SER A 71 47.73 16.36 58.63
CA SER A 71 48.22 15.74 59.87
C SER A 71 48.49 16.75 60.97
N GLU A 72 48.97 17.95 60.59
CA GLU A 72 49.38 18.99 61.52
C GLU A 72 48.21 19.83 62.05
N ALA A 73 47.20 20.14 61.22
CA ALA A 73 46.17 21.13 61.55
C ALA A 73 44.72 20.65 61.46
N PHE A 74 44.40 19.62 60.67
CA PHE A 74 43.01 19.26 60.35
C PHE A 74 42.55 17.90 60.91
N LYS A 75 43.45 16.91 61.04
CA LYS A 75 43.14 15.54 61.51
C LYS A 75 42.51 15.48 62.90
N ALA A 76 42.75 16.50 63.74
CA ALA A 76 42.18 16.57 65.08
C ALA A 76 40.66 16.82 65.09
N VAL A 77 40.10 17.36 64.01
CA VAL A 77 38.68 17.77 63.93
C VAL A 77 37.96 17.23 62.70
N LEU A 78 38.68 16.93 61.62
CA LEU A 78 38.13 16.30 60.42
C LEU A 78 38.69 14.88 60.27
N GLY A 79 37.83 13.94 59.88
CA GLY A 79 38.16 12.52 59.73
C GLY A 79 38.62 12.13 58.33
N ARG A 80 38.82 10.83 58.10
CA ARG A 80 39.27 10.32 56.79
C ARG A 80 38.28 10.60 55.67
N ALA A 81 36.98 10.61 55.96
CA ALA A 81 35.93 10.86 54.97
C ALA A 81 36.02 12.29 54.43
N GLU A 82 36.20 13.27 55.32
CA GLU A 82 36.33 14.68 54.96
C GLU A 82 37.60 14.94 54.16
N ARG A 83 38.69 14.21 54.44
CA ARG A 83 39.90 14.27 53.60
C ARG A 83 39.64 13.83 52.17
N SER A 84 38.89 12.73 51.99
CA SER A 84 38.49 12.27 50.66
C SER A 84 37.63 13.31 49.93
N LEU A 85 36.73 14.00 50.64
CA LEU A 85 35.93 15.09 50.08
C LEU A 85 36.80 16.28 49.64
N VAL A 86 37.79 16.68 50.44
CA VAL A 86 38.73 17.76 50.08
C VAL A 86 39.48 17.42 48.79
N ASN A 87 39.93 16.17 48.63
CA ASN A 87 40.61 15.72 47.41
C ASN A 87 39.67 15.69 46.20
N GLU A 88 38.47 15.13 46.36
CA GLU A 88 37.44 15.11 45.30
C GLU A 88 37.07 16.54 44.85
N LEU A 89 36.93 17.48 45.78
CA LEU A 89 36.65 18.89 45.46
C LEU A 89 37.85 19.58 44.80
N GLY A 90 39.08 19.19 45.13
CA GLY A 90 40.26 19.59 44.38
C GLY A 90 40.18 19.21 42.90
N ASP A 91 39.78 17.98 42.61
CA ASP A 91 39.58 17.49 41.23
C ASP A 91 38.41 18.20 40.53
N VAL A 92 37.28 18.37 41.20
CA VAL A 92 36.12 19.11 40.68
C VAL A 92 36.51 20.56 40.32
N ARG A 93 37.29 21.22 41.18
CA ARG A 93 37.79 22.58 40.91
C ARG A 93 38.72 22.59 39.70
N ASN A 94 39.61 21.62 39.58
CA ASN A 94 40.53 21.51 38.44
C ASN A 94 39.76 21.34 37.12
N LYS A 95 38.78 20.42 37.08
CA LYS A 95 37.88 20.23 35.93
C LYS A 95 37.15 21.53 35.56
N LEU A 96 36.62 22.23 36.57
CA LEU A 96 35.93 23.50 36.39
C LEU A 96 36.85 24.56 35.76
N SER A 97 38.11 24.64 36.21
CA SER A 97 39.12 25.58 35.69
C SER A 97 39.60 25.25 34.27
N HIS A 98 39.53 23.98 33.84
CA HIS A 98 39.86 23.53 32.49
C HIS A 98 38.69 23.59 31.50
N ASN A 99 37.56 24.21 31.88
CA ASN A 99 36.33 24.30 31.07
C ASN A 99 35.76 22.93 30.67
N GLU A 100 35.96 21.88 31.47
CA GLU A 100 35.35 20.58 31.24
C GLU A 100 33.82 20.60 31.48
N THR A 101 33.11 19.68 30.82
CA THR A 101 31.67 19.52 30.96
C THR A 101 31.31 18.69 32.19
N PHE A 102 30.19 19.01 32.83
CA PHE A 102 29.64 18.26 33.95
C PHE A 102 28.31 17.64 33.54
N THR A 103 28.16 16.32 33.71
CA THR A 103 26.84 15.68 33.62
C THR A 103 25.97 16.09 34.81
N TYR A 104 24.67 15.79 34.76
CA TYR A 104 23.79 16.01 35.92
C TYR A 104 24.24 15.23 37.16
N ASP A 105 24.79 14.02 36.97
CA ASP A 105 25.31 13.19 38.06
C ASP A 105 26.62 13.75 38.62
N ASP A 106 27.52 14.22 37.76
CA ASP A 106 28.77 14.85 38.21
C ASP A 106 28.50 16.15 38.99
N ALA A 107 27.53 16.95 38.53
CA ALA A 107 27.17 18.21 39.16
C ALA A 107 26.43 18.02 40.50
N GLU A 108 25.55 17.01 40.57
CA GLU A 108 24.87 16.64 41.83
C GLU A 108 25.88 16.16 42.87
N ARG A 109 26.79 15.26 42.47
CA ARG A 109 27.85 14.73 43.34
C ARG A 109 28.78 15.84 43.82
N ALA A 110 29.21 16.72 42.92
CA ALA A 110 30.05 17.87 43.27
C ALA A 110 29.40 18.73 44.36
N LEU A 111 28.12 19.10 44.19
CA LEU A 111 27.39 19.91 45.17
C LEU A 111 27.14 19.19 46.49
N ASP A 112 26.90 17.86 46.48
CA ASP A 112 26.78 17.08 47.72
C ASP A 112 28.11 17.00 48.47
N SER A 113 29.22 16.78 47.77
CA SER A 113 30.58 16.79 48.35
C SER A 113 30.92 18.15 48.98
N MET A 114 30.57 19.26 48.32
CA MET A 114 30.70 20.61 48.88
C MET A 114 29.86 20.79 50.14
N ARG A 115 28.57 20.40 50.08
CA ARG A 115 27.63 20.52 51.21
C ARG A 115 28.12 19.77 52.44
N ARG A 116 28.54 18.51 52.27
CA ARG A 116 29.04 17.67 53.37
C ARG A 116 30.30 18.23 54.01
N LEU A 117 31.21 18.80 53.20
CA LEU A 117 32.39 19.47 53.75
C LEU A 117 31.99 20.70 54.58
N MET A 118 31.02 21.49 54.11
CA MET A 118 30.51 22.66 54.84
C MET A 118 29.82 22.24 56.15
N GLU A 119 29.05 21.15 56.15
CA GLU A 119 28.46 20.58 57.37
C GLU A 119 29.53 20.15 58.37
N ALA A 120 30.60 19.49 57.90
CA ALA A 120 31.70 19.03 58.76
C ALA A 120 32.47 20.17 59.45
N ILE A 121 32.52 21.36 58.84
CA ILE A 121 33.13 22.56 59.46
C ILE A 121 32.11 23.44 60.20
N SER A 122 30.87 22.96 60.38
CA SER A 122 29.78 23.70 61.02
C SER A 122 29.35 25.00 60.28
N ALA A 123 29.56 25.06 58.96
CA ALA A 123 29.11 26.15 58.10
C ALA A 123 27.69 25.89 57.54
N GLY A 124 26.70 25.87 58.45
CA GLY A 124 25.33 25.46 58.13
C GLY A 124 24.62 26.29 57.06
N GLU A 125 24.85 27.61 57.03
CA GLU A 125 24.22 28.50 56.05
C GLU A 125 24.71 28.21 54.62
N THR A 126 26.01 28.05 54.43
CA THR A 126 26.62 27.68 53.14
C THR A 126 26.19 26.27 52.72
N ALA A 127 26.12 25.32 53.66
CA ALA A 127 25.63 23.97 53.41
C ALA A 127 24.16 23.97 52.92
N GLU A 128 23.30 24.79 53.51
CA GLU A 128 21.89 24.89 53.10
C GLU A 128 21.76 25.45 51.67
N GLN A 129 22.56 26.47 51.32
CA GLN A 129 22.59 27.03 49.96
C GLN A 129 23.03 25.99 48.92
N LEU A 130 24.09 25.23 49.21
CA LEU A 130 24.56 24.13 48.37
C LEU A 130 23.51 23.02 48.24
N GLY A 131 22.78 22.71 49.32
CA GLY A 131 21.65 21.79 49.31
C GLY A 131 20.54 22.23 48.36
N LYS A 132 20.15 23.51 48.39
CA LYS A 132 19.13 24.05 47.46
C LYS A 132 19.56 23.97 46.00
N MET A 133 20.84 24.20 45.72
CA MET A 133 21.39 24.08 44.36
C MET A 133 21.37 22.63 43.87
N ARG A 134 21.76 21.69 44.73
CA ARG A 134 21.70 20.24 44.47
C ARG A 134 20.28 19.76 44.19
N ASP A 135 19.31 20.15 45.02
CA ASP A 135 17.90 19.79 44.85
C ASP A 135 17.34 20.33 43.52
N THR A 136 17.80 21.50 43.09
CA THR A 136 17.41 22.10 41.80
C THR A 136 17.96 21.29 40.63
N ILE A 137 19.21 20.83 40.69
CA ILE A 137 19.80 19.91 39.70
C ILE A 137 19.00 18.62 39.64
N LEU A 138 18.68 18.01 40.79
CA LEU A 138 17.90 16.78 40.85
C LEU A 138 16.52 16.94 40.21
N ARG A 139 15.79 18.00 40.56
CA ARG A 139 14.48 18.31 39.95
C ARG A 139 14.59 18.50 38.43
N THR A 140 15.63 19.18 37.97
CA THR A 140 15.85 19.40 36.53
C THR A 140 16.14 18.09 35.81
N LYS A 141 17.02 17.24 36.36
CA LYS A 141 17.31 15.89 35.86
C LYS A 141 16.03 15.05 35.78
N PHE A 142 15.22 15.01 36.83
CA PHE A 142 13.96 14.25 36.82
C PHE A 142 12.97 14.78 35.78
N THR A 143 12.86 16.10 35.63
CA THR A 143 11.99 16.71 34.61
C THR A 143 12.48 16.42 33.19
N GLU A 144 13.79 16.41 32.94
CA GLU A 144 14.36 16.04 31.64
C GLU A 144 14.26 14.55 31.35
N LEU A 145 14.43 13.68 32.35
CA LEU A 145 14.18 12.25 32.22
C LEU A 145 12.71 11.98 31.92
N GLN A 146 11.78 12.65 32.60
CA GLN A 146 10.36 12.59 32.29
C GLN A 146 10.05 13.10 30.90
N ARG A 147 10.63 14.23 30.46
CA ARG A 147 10.48 14.73 29.08
C ARG A 147 11.08 13.79 28.04
N ASN A 148 12.18 13.12 28.33
CA ASN A 148 12.78 12.13 27.44
C ASN A 148 11.95 10.83 27.41
N GLU A 149 11.37 10.41 28.53
CA GLU A 149 10.37 9.34 28.57
C GLU A 149 9.10 9.73 27.83
N GLU A 150 8.61 10.95 27.97
CA GLU A 150 7.45 11.47 27.25
C GLU A 150 7.73 11.62 25.75
N ARG A 151 8.93 12.06 25.35
CA ARG A 151 9.40 12.09 23.95
C ARG A 151 9.54 10.68 23.37
N ARG A 152 10.04 9.72 24.15
CA ARG A 152 10.02 8.29 23.81
C ARG A 152 8.58 7.78 23.65
N LYS A 153 7.66 8.16 24.54
CA LYS A 153 6.22 7.82 24.46
C LYS A 153 5.48 8.52 23.31
N THR A 154 5.96 9.67 22.82
CA THR A 154 5.32 10.42 21.71
C THR A 154 5.88 10.10 20.32
N GLN A 155 7.03 9.45 20.21
CA GLN A 155 7.47 8.79 18.97
C GLN A 155 6.77 7.43 18.82
N ARG A 156 5.46 7.44 18.51
CA ARG A 156 4.65 6.22 18.32
C ARG A 156 5.11 5.44 17.08
N LEU A 157 6.10 4.56 17.27
CA LEU A 157 6.39 3.43 16.37
C LEU A 157 5.43 2.24 16.61
N GLU A 158 4.65 2.29 17.68
CA GLU A 158 3.73 1.24 18.14
C GLU A 158 2.67 0.88 17.09
N ILE A 159 2.44 -0.42 16.91
CA ILE A 159 1.22 -0.93 16.29
C ILE A 159 0.17 -1.14 17.38
N SER A 160 -1.08 -0.88 17.06
CA SER A 160 -2.21 -1.20 17.91
C SER A 160 -2.84 -2.51 17.48
N VAL A 161 -3.29 -3.29 18.45
CA VAL A 161 -4.02 -4.54 18.20
C VAL A 161 -5.20 -4.56 19.16
N GLU A 162 -6.25 -5.28 18.79
CA GLU A 162 -7.35 -5.50 19.72
C GLU A 162 -7.84 -6.93 19.58
N THR A 163 -7.42 -7.74 20.55
CA THR A 163 -7.65 -9.18 20.56
C THR A 163 -8.83 -9.54 21.46
N VAL A 164 -9.20 -10.82 21.44
CA VAL A 164 -10.26 -11.34 22.33
C VAL A 164 -9.93 -11.03 23.79
N ALA A 165 -10.92 -10.50 24.53
CA ALA A 165 -10.79 -10.24 25.96
C ALA A 165 -10.32 -11.48 26.72
N GLY A 166 -9.27 -11.33 27.53
CA GLY A 166 -8.67 -12.42 28.32
C GLY A 166 -7.49 -13.14 27.67
N LEU A 167 -7.08 -12.77 26.45
CA LEU A 167 -5.76 -13.13 25.92
C LEU A 167 -4.72 -12.13 26.42
N LEU A 168 -3.57 -12.64 26.87
CA LEU A 168 -2.45 -11.80 27.30
C LEU A 168 -1.46 -11.58 26.14
N PRO A 169 -0.84 -10.40 26.04
CA PRO A 169 0.28 -10.18 25.14
C PRO A 169 1.40 -11.20 25.39
N TRP A 170 2.13 -11.59 24.34
CA TRP A 170 3.15 -12.64 24.47
C TRP A 170 4.20 -12.32 25.53
N ARG A 171 4.54 -11.04 25.70
CA ARG A 171 5.53 -10.52 26.66
C ARG A 171 5.16 -10.81 28.11
N GLU A 172 3.86 -10.92 28.39
CA GLU A 172 3.37 -11.22 29.74
C GLU A 172 3.45 -12.73 30.01
N ILE A 173 3.57 -13.56 28.98
CA ILE A 173 3.60 -15.02 29.06
C ILE A 173 5.04 -15.54 29.07
N VAL A 174 5.91 -15.00 28.22
CA VAL A 174 7.29 -15.47 28.04
C VAL A 174 8.27 -14.31 27.98
N GLU A 175 9.39 -14.44 28.69
CA GLU A 175 10.42 -13.42 28.78
C GLU A 175 11.58 -13.76 27.83
N PRO A 176 12.10 -12.78 27.04
CA PRO A 176 13.36 -12.97 26.34
C PRO A 176 14.53 -13.18 27.31
N HIS A 177 15.63 -13.78 26.86
CA HIS A 177 16.87 -13.81 27.64
C HIS A 177 17.41 -12.38 27.85
N GLN A 178 18.23 -12.18 28.88
CA GLN A 178 18.63 -10.84 29.33
C GLN A 178 19.45 -10.07 28.27
N ASP A 179 20.31 -10.76 27.53
CA ASP A 179 21.09 -10.26 26.39
C ASP A 179 20.19 -9.74 25.25
N VAL A 180 19.11 -10.46 24.95
CA VAL A 180 18.09 -10.04 23.96
C VAL A 180 17.23 -8.90 24.52
N ALA A 181 16.80 -9.01 25.78
CA ALA A 181 15.96 -8.00 26.43
C ALA A 181 16.67 -6.64 26.54
N THR A 182 17.95 -6.62 26.87
CA THR A 182 18.76 -5.39 27.04
C THR A 182 19.31 -4.85 25.71
N GLY A 183 19.36 -5.68 24.66
CA GLY A 183 19.90 -5.30 23.36
C GLY A 183 21.43 -5.18 23.35
N GLU A 184 22.09 -5.76 24.36
CA GLU A 184 23.55 -5.92 24.46
C GLU A 184 24.07 -7.12 23.65
N PHE A 185 23.15 -7.87 23.02
CA PHE A 185 23.43 -8.97 22.12
C PHE A 185 24.59 -8.69 21.13
N GLN A 186 25.68 -9.46 21.22
CA GLN A 186 26.82 -9.36 20.30
C GLN A 186 26.82 -10.47 19.25
N GLN A 187 27.12 -10.11 17.99
CA GLN A 187 27.17 -11.06 16.87
C GLN A 187 28.13 -12.25 17.08
N ALA A 188 29.13 -12.10 17.94
CA ALA A 188 30.09 -13.14 18.28
C ALA A 188 29.52 -14.18 19.25
N GLU A 189 28.45 -13.86 19.99
CA GLU A 189 27.85 -14.74 21.00
C GLU A 189 27.01 -15.87 20.40
N PHE A 190 26.63 -15.86 19.11
CA PHE A 190 25.99 -17.03 18.48
C PHE A 190 26.97 -17.96 17.75
N ALA A 191 28.24 -17.59 17.64
CA ALA A 191 29.25 -18.46 17.07
C ALA A 191 29.78 -19.40 18.16
N ALA A 192 29.34 -20.65 18.12
CA ALA A 192 29.97 -21.71 18.89
C ALA A 192 31.45 -21.81 18.48
N ASP A 193 32.35 -21.77 19.46
CA ASP A 193 33.79 -21.87 19.25
C ASP A 193 34.35 -22.94 20.19
N LEU A 194 34.67 -24.10 19.62
CA LEU A 194 35.15 -25.25 20.37
C LEU A 194 36.52 -24.98 21.02
N ALA A 195 37.38 -24.18 20.38
CA ALA A 195 38.70 -23.84 20.91
C ALA A 195 38.59 -22.93 22.16
N LYS A 196 37.68 -21.95 22.12
CA LYS A 196 37.42 -21.09 23.29
C LYS A 196 36.80 -21.85 24.46
N VAL A 197 35.91 -22.82 24.18
CA VAL A 197 35.34 -23.66 25.24
C VAL A 197 36.41 -24.57 25.84
N HIS A 198 37.23 -25.20 24.99
CA HIS A 198 38.33 -26.06 25.45
C HIS A 198 39.37 -25.30 26.28
N SER A 199 39.71 -24.06 25.91
CA SER A 199 40.62 -23.19 26.66
C SER A 199 39.99 -22.48 27.87
N GLY A 200 38.69 -22.59 28.08
CA GLY A 200 37.96 -21.97 29.19
C GLY A 200 37.65 -20.47 29.02
N SER A 201 37.93 -19.89 27.85
CA SER A 201 37.74 -18.48 27.52
C SER A 201 36.38 -18.15 26.87
N ALA A 202 35.55 -19.16 26.57
CA ALA A 202 34.21 -18.97 26.01
C ALA A 202 33.22 -18.34 27.00
N PRO A 203 32.16 -17.66 26.50
CA PRO A 203 31.05 -17.17 27.32
C PRO A 203 30.39 -18.30 28.16
N PRO A 204 29.80 -17.97 29.33
CA PRO A 204 29.21 -18.97 30.23
C PRO A 204 28.21 -19.90 29.56
N GLU A 205 27.37 -19.41 28.65
CA GLU A 205 26.36 -20.20 27.93
C GLU A 205 26.90 -21.30 27.00
N TYR A 206 28.17 -21.22 26.60
CA TYR A 206 28.85 -22.31 25.87
C TYR A 206 29.84 -23.06 26.75
N ARG A 207 30.38 -22.43 27.79
CA ARG A 207 31.40 -23.02 28.67
C ARG A 207 30.79 -23.88 29.78
N ASP A 208 29.68 -23.45 30.37
CA ASP A 208 28.96 -24.16 31.43
C ASP A 208 28.04 -25.23 30.80
N PRO A 209 28.26 -26.53 31.07
CA PRO A 209 27.44 -27.61 30.54
C PRO A 209 25.94 -27.45 30.84
N ARG A 210 25.58 -26.95 32.03
CA ARG A 210 24.17 -26.82 32.44
C ARG A 210 23.47 -25.73 31.62
N GLN A 211 24.12 -24.57 31.48
CA GLN A 211 23.59 -23.46 30.68
C GLN A 211 23.51 -23.85 29.20
N PHE A 212 24.55 -24.52 28.69
CA PHE A 212 24.57 -25.00 27.30
C PHE A 212 23.38 -25.91 27.00
N TYR A 213 23.16 -26.96 27.80
CA TYR A 213 22.07 -27.91 27.57
C TYR A 213 20.68 -27.28 27.79
N SER A 214 20.54 -26.36 28.74
CA SER A 214 19.27 -25.64 28.96
C SER A 214 18.83 -24.83 27.72
N ARG A 215 19.78 -24.23 26.99
CA ARG A 215 19.54 -23.45 25.78
C ARG A 215 19.60 -24.27 24.49
N THR A 216 19.92 -25.56 24.60
CA THR A 216 20.06 -26.46 23.44
C THR A 216 18.77 -27.24 23.24
N TYR A 217 18.28 -27.28 22.01
CA TYR A 217 17.21 -28.19 21.62
C TYR A 217 17.83 -29.47 21.06
N LEU A 218 17.49 -30.63 21.65
CA LEU A 218 17.99 -31.93 21.21
C LEU A 218 17.20 -32.38 19.97
N THR A 219 17.70 -32.00 18.79
CA THR A 219 17.15 -32.45 17.50
C THR A 219 17.29 -33.96 17.34
N GLU A 220 16.56 -34.55 16.39
CA GLU A 220 16.68 -35.98 16.08
C GLU A 220 18.13 -36.35 15.71
N GLY A 221 18.77 -35.53 14.86
CA GLY A 221 20.17 -35.71 14.46
C GLY A 221 21.16 -35.60 15.62
N LEU A 222 20.99 -34.60 16.49
CA LEU A 222 21.85 -34.45 17.68
C LEU A 222 21.60 -35.57 18.70
N SER A 223 20.35 -35.96 18.88
CA SER A 223 19.98 -37.07 19.78
C SER A 223 20.59 -38.38 19.31
N THR A 224 20.53 -38.67 18.01
CA THR A 224 21.16 -39.86 17.40
C THR A 224 22.67 -39.85 17.59
N LEU A 225 23.31 -38.69 17.40
CA LEU A 225 24.74 -38.50 17.63
C LEU A 225 25.13 -38.78 19.10
N LEU A 226 24.40 -38.20 20.05
CA LEU A 226 24.67 -38.36 21.48
C LEU A 226 24.45 -39.81 21.94
N VAL A 227 23.39 -40.46 21.46
CA VAL A 227 23.12 -41.89 21.73
C VAL A 227 24.21 -42.78 21.14
N GLY A 228 24.62 -42.54 19.89
CA GLY A 228 25.71 -43.28 19.25
C GLY A 228 27.04 -43.11 19.99
N ALA A 229 27.36 -41.89 20.40
CA ALA A 229 28.55 -41.60 21.18
C ALA A 229 28.52 -42.26 22.58
N ALA A 230 27.38 -42.22 23.27
CA ALA A 230 27.22 -42.90 24.56
C ALA A 230 27.43 -44.42 24.42
N LYS A 231 26.89 -45.06 23.37
CA LYS A 231 27.16 -46.47 23.07
C LYS A 231 28.64 -46.74 22.84
N ARG A 232 29.30 -45.90 22.04
CA ARG A 232 30.73 -46.08 21.69
C ARG A 232 31.63 -45.95 22.92
N LEU A 233 31.43 -44.90 23.71
CA LEU A 233 32.25 -44.59 24.87
C LEU A 233 32.03 -45.58 26.02
N SER A 234 30.83 -46.16 26.14
CA SER A 234 30.52 -47.21 27.13
C SER A 234 30.93 -48.62 26.69
N GLY A 235 31.44 -48.80 25.47
CA GLY A 235 31.81 -50.11 24.93
C GLY A 235 30.62 -50.97 24.50
N SER A 236 29.42 -50.39 24.40
CA SER A 236 28.15 -51.09 24.10
C SER A 236 27.78 -51.08 22.60
N GLY A 237 28.77 -50.90 21.71
CA GLY A 237 28.59 -50.75 20.27
C GLY A 237 28.69 -49.29 19.81
N GLY A 238 28.12 -48.93 18.66
CA GLY A 238 28.17 -47.56 18.12
C GLY A 238 29.35 -47.28 17.16
N ASP A 239 29.17 -46.26 16.33
CA ASP A 239 30.08 -45.97 15.23
C ASP A 239 31.41 -45.37 15.72
N PRO A 240 32.55 -45.80 15.17
CA PRO A 240 33.88 -45.34 15.60
C PRO A 240 34.23 -43.94 15.08
N VAL A 241 33.73 -43.59 13.89
CA VAL A 241 34.05 -42.34 13.19
C VAL A 241 32.75 -41.71 12.72
N VAL A 242 32.53 -40.45 13.12
CA VAL A 242 31.36 -39.66 12.70
C VAL A 242 31.82 -38.41 11.96
N GLU A 243 31.35 -38.28 10.73
CA GLU A 243 31.51 -37.06 9.95
C GLU A 243 30.32 -36.14 10.18
N LEU A 244 30.58 -34.92 10.65
CA LEU A 244 29.55 -33.88 10.72
C LEU A 244 29.57 -33.07 9.42
N GLN A 245 28.58 -33.33 8.56
CA GLN A 245 28.28 -32.51 7.39
C GLN A 245 27.10 -31.58 7.70
N THR A 246 27.20 -30.31 7.33
CA THR A 246 26.06 -29.38 7.45
C THR A 246 25.68 -28.82 6.10
N ASN A 247 24.45 -29.09 5.67
CA ASN A 247 23.80 -28.34 4.57
C ASN A 247 23.37 -26.93 5.02
N PHE A 248 23.31 -26.68 6.33
CA PHE A 248 22.82 -25.46 6.95
C PHE A 248 23.84 -25.00 8.00
N GLY A 249 24.43 -23.81 7.80
CA GLY A 249 25.43 -23.27 8.72
C GLY A 249 24.96 -23.24 10.18
N GLY A 250 25.84 -23.63 11.10
CA GLY A 250 25.66 -23.47 12.56
C GLY A 250 25.56 -24.74 13.41
N GLY A 251 25.53 -25.94 12.82
CA GLY A 251 25.30 -27.20 13.57
C GLY A 251 26.54 -28.00 14.00
N LYS A 252 27.67 -27.91 13.27
CA LYS A 252 28.87 -28.77 13.47
C LYS A 252 29.53 -28.54 14.82
N THR A 253 30.06 -27.34 15.04
CA THR A 253 30.74 -26.96 16.28
C THR A 253 29.80 -27.06 17.48
N HIS A 254 28.51 -26.75 17.32
CA HIS A 254 27.51 -26.90 18.39
C HIS A 254 27.30 -28.38 18.79
N SER A 255 27.21 -29.30 17.81
CA SER A 255 27.09 -30.74 18.07
C SER A 255 28.36 -31.31 18.74
N MET A 256 29.53 -30.83 18.32
CA MET A 256 30.80 -31.15 18.98
C MET A 256 30.85 -30.64 20.42
N LEU A 257 30.32 -29.45 20.70
CA LEU A 257 30.21 -28.93 22.07
C LEU A 257 29.29 -29.77 22.95
N ALA A 258 28.16 -30.24 22.40
CA ALA A 258 27.29 -31.16 23.12
C ALA A 258 28.05 -32.45 23.51
N LEU A 259 28.78 -33.06 22.57
CA LEU A 259 29.63 -34.22 22.86
C LEU A 259 30.74 -33.90 23.88
N TYR A 260 31.40 -32.75 23.74
CA TYR A 260 32.45 -32.29 24.65
C TYR A 260 31.94 -32.18 26.09
N HIS A 261 30.75 -31.61 26.27
CA HIS A 261 30.11 -31.45 27.57
C HIS A 261 29.57 -32.76 28.14
N MET A 262 28.98 -33.62 27.31
CA MET A 262 28.55 -34.97 27.70
C MET A 262 29.72 -35.82 28.20
N ALA A 263 30.89 -35.70 27.57
CA ALA A 263 32.13 -36.37 28.00
C ALA A 263 32.89 -35.61 29.10
N GLY A 264 32.31 -34.52 29.61
CA GLY A 264 32.90 -33.70 30.66
C GLY A 264 32.63 -34.24 32.07
N PRO A 265 33.13 -33.54 33.11
CA PRO A 265 33.00 -33.98 34.50
C PRO A 265 31.60 -33.74 35.09
N THR A 266 30.69 -33.09 34.37
CA THR A 266 29.34 -32.79 34.87
C THR A 266 28.46 -34.03 34.72
N PRO A 267 27.77 -34.50 35.77
CA PRO A 267 26.88 -35.65 35.67
C PRO A 267 25.80 -35.44 34.63
N VAL A 268 25.50 -36.47 33.84
CA VAL A 268 24.46 -36.45 32.78
C VAL A 268 23.10 -36.03 33.35
N GLN A 269 22.80 -36.39 34.59
CA GLN A 269 21.55 -36.06 35.27
C GLN A 269 21.34 -34.55 35.46
N ASP A 270 22.43 -33.77 35.47
CA ASP A 270 22.38 -32.31 35.56
C ASP A 270 22.26 -31.63 34.18
N LEU A 271 22.29 -32.41 33.09
CA LEU A 271 22.24 -31.93 31.71
C LEU A 271 20.83 -32.11 31.14
N SER A 272 20.05 -31.03 31.22
CA SER A 272 18.64 -30.99 30.82
C SER A 272 18.38 -31.64 29.44
N GLY A 273 17.52 -32.66 29.42
CA GLY A 273 17.06 -33.37 28.22
C GLY A 273 17.96 -34.53 27.82
N LEU A 274 19.26 -34.46 28.12
CA LEU A 274 20.19 -35.57 27.85
C LEU A 274 19.96 -36.73 28.83
N ASP A 275 19.67 -36.40 30.09
CA ASP A 275 19.22 -37.34 31.12
C ASP A 275 18.08 -38.24 30.61
N GLN A 276 16.98 -37.62 30.15
CA GLN A 276 15.80 -38.32 29.66
C GLN A 276 16.09 -39.09 28.38
N LEU A 277 16.94 -38.56 27.49
CA LEU A 277 17.31 -39.21 26.25
C LEU A 277 18.06 -40.53 26.49
N LEU A 278 19.05 -40.52 27.39
CA LEU A 278 19.85 -41.71 27.69
C LEU A 278 19.09 -42.72 28.56
N GLU A 279 18.28 -42.25 29.52
CA GLU A 279 17.44 -43.12 30.36
C GLU A 279 16.45 -43.93 29.52
N LYS A 280 15.78 -43.29 28.55
CA LYS A 280 14.86 -43.97 27.60
C LYS A 280 15.53 -45.08 26.80
N GLN A 281 16.85 -44.98 26.58
CA GLN A 281 17.64 -45.95 25.83
C GLN A 281 18.38 -46.94 26.74
N GLY A 282 18.28 -46.81 28.07
CA GLY A 282 19.01 -47.62 29.04
C GLY A 282 20.53 -47.45 28.95
N LEU A 283 21.02 -46.27 28.55
CA LEU A 283 22.43 -45.99 28.32
C LEU A 283 23.03 -45.15 29.46
N SER A 284 24.32 -45.37 29.72
CA SER A 284 25.12 -44.57 30.66
C SER A 284 26.40 -44.09 30.00
N VAL A 285 26.90 -42.92 30.41
CA VAL A 285 28.20 -42.38 29.97
C VAL A 285 29.24 -42.63 31.07
N PRO A 286 30.45 -43.12 30.75
CA PRO A 286 31.52 -43.28 31.73
C PRO A 286 31.91 -41.94 32.40
N ASN A 287 32.23 -42.00 33.70
CA ASN A 287 32.58 -40.81 34.50
C ASN A 287 33.93 -40.16 34.12
N ALA A 288 34.83 -40.90 33.46
CA ALA A 288 36.14 -40.42 33.07
C ALA A 288 36.38 -40.76 31.60
N ILE A 289 36.35 -39.74 30.74
CA ILE A 289 36.63 -39.84 29.31
C ILE A 289 37.75 -38.87 28.98
N ASN A 290 38.81 -39.36 28.34
CA ASN A 290 39.90 -38.52 27.86
C ASN A 290 39.45 -37.80 26.59
N ARG A 291 39.63 -36.47 26.54
CA ARG A 291 39.13 -35.62 25.45
C ARG A 291 40.28 -34.96 24.72
N ALA A 292 40.36 -35.14 23.42
CA ALA A 292 41.25 -34.38 22.54
C ALA A 292 40.42 -33.50 21.60
N VAL A 293 40.79 -32.23 21.50
CA VAL A 293 40.16 -31.20 20.68
C VAL A 293 41.22 -30.56 19.80
N LEU A 294 41.06 -30.72 18.49
CA LEU A 294 41.91 -30.11 17.48
C LEU A 294 41.06 -29.16 16.63
N VAL A 295 41.40 -27.88 16.57
CA VAL A 295 40.65 -26.89 15.77
C VAL A 295 41.58 -26.32 14.72
N GLY A 296 41.24 -26.50 13.44
CA GLY A 296 42.13 -26.18 12.32
C GLY A 296 42.41 -24.69 12.12
N THR A 297 41.67 -23.82 12.82
CA THR A 297 41.85 -22.36 12.82
C THR A 297 42.51 -21.83 14.08
N SER A 298 42.65 -22.63 15.15
CA SER A 298 43.22 -22.15 16.42
C SER A 298 44.75 -22.13 16.42
N ARG A 299 45.37 -22.97 15.59
CA ARG A 299 46.82 -23.14 15.52
C ARG A 299 47.31 -23.11 14.07
N GLY A 300 48.39 -22.37 13.83
CA GLY A 300 49.08 -22.32 12.55
C GLY A 300 50.07 -23.49 12.38
N PRO A 301 50.35 -23.93 11.13
CA PRO A 301 51.30 -25.01 10.85
C PRO A 301 52.76 -24.77 11.28
N GLN A 302 53.12 -23.53 11.59
CA GLN A 302 54.45 -23.15 12.10
C GLN A 302 54.53 -23.14 13.64
N ASP A 303 53.38 -23.15 14.32
CA ASP A 303 53.34 -22.99 15.76
C ASP A 303 53.93 -24.22 16.45
N VAL A 304 54.77 -24.00 17.46
CA VAL A 304 55.31 -25.06 18.31
C VAL A 304 54.84 -24.82 19.74
N LEU A 305 54.08 -25.77 20.28
CA LEU A 305 53.61 -25.66 21.67
C LEU A 305 54.74 -26.04 22.62
N HIS A 306 55.02 -25.15 23.56
CA HIS A 306 55.96 -25.39 24.65
C HIS A 306 55.18 -25.89 25.86
N ALA A 307 55.27 -27.19 26.10
CA ALA A 307 54.64 -27.87 27.23
C ALA A 307 55.60 -27.94 28.44
N GLU A 308 55.08 -28.38 29.59
CA GLU A 308 55.88 -28.53 30.81
C GLU A 308 57.12 -29.42 30.59
N GLY A 309 58.27 -28.95 31.08
CA GLY A 309 59.56 -29.62 30.92
C GLY A 309 60.30 -29.34 29.60
N ASP A 310 60.10 -28.16 29.00
CA ASP A 310 60.73 -27.71 27.73
C ASP A 310 60.41 -28.61 26.52
N ARG A 311 59.32 -29.37 26.59
CA ARG A 311 58.86 -30.24 25.51
C ARG A 311 58.23 -29.41 24.40
N LYS A 312 58.67 -29.66 23.17
CA LYS A 312 58.17 -29.02 21.95
C LYS A 312 57.22 -29.97 21.22
N ILE A 313 55.95 -29.59 21.12
CA ILE A 313 54.93 -30.32 20.34
C ILE A 313 54.74 -29.57 19.03
N ARG A 314 55.00 -30.22 17.90
CA ARG A 314 55.04 -29.61 16.57
C ARG A 314 53.85 -29.97 15.69
N THR A 315 53.27 -31.16 15.89
CA THR A 315 52.29 -31.73 14.96
C THR A 315 50.91 -31.93 15.61
N THR A 316 49.90 -32.15 14.78
CA THR A 316 48.52 -32.42 15.23
C THR A 316 48.41 -33.77 15.96
N TRP A 317 49.20 -34.78 15.57
CA TRP A 317 49.25 -36.06 16.28
C TRP A 317 50.01 -35.99 17.60
N GLY A 318 51.06 -35.16 17.69
CA GLY A 318 51.75 -34.88 18.95
C GLY A 318 50.82 -34.19 19.94
N GLU A 319 50.06 -33.20 19.46
CA GLU A 319 49.05 -32.50 20.26
C GLU A 319 47.93 -33.43 20.73
N LEU A 320 47.40 -34.27 19.83
CA LEU A 320 46.40 -35.28 20.18
C LEU A 320 46.87 -36.21 21.31
N ALA A 321 48.09 -36.74 21.20
CA ALA A 321 48.65 -37.59 22.25
C ALA A 321 48.80 -36.83 23.57
N TRP A 322 49.34 -35.61 23.53
CA TRP A 322 49.48 -34.77 24.71
C TRP A 322 48.15 -34.48 25.41
N GLN A 323 47.09 -34.18 24.66
CA GLN A 323 45.77 -33.92 25.26
C GLN A 323 45.13 -35.18 25.88
N LEU A 324 45.38 -36.37 25.34
CA LEU A 324 44.80 -37.62 25.86
C LEU A 324 45.47 -38.16 27.13
N GLY A 325 46.78 -37.99 27.27
CA GLY A 325 47.53 -38.60 28.39
C GLY A 325 48.81 -37.86 28.80
N GLY A 326 48.94 -36.59 28.42
CA GLY A 326 50.06 -35.74 28.79
C GLY A 326 51.41 -36.27 28.31
N ALA A 327 52.41 -36.19 29.18
CA ALA A 327 53.79 -36.56 28.88
C ALA A 327 53.95 -38.02 28.44
N ASP A 328 53.25 -38.95 29.09
CA ASP A 328 53.37 -40.39 28.84
C ASP A 328 52.79 -40.79 27.48
N ALA A 329 51.71 -40.12 27.07
CA ALA A 329 51.11 -40.30 25.76
C ALA A 329 51.98 -39.68 24.66
N PHE A 330 52.47 -38.45 24.86
CA PHE A 330 53.34 -37.77 23.91
C PHE A 330 54.64 -38.55 23.67
N ALA A 331 55.22 -39.16 24.70
CA ALA A 331 56.43 -39.99 24.58
C ALA A 331 56.28 -41.13 23.56
N MET A 332 55.07 -41.67 23.38
CA MET A 332 54.80 -42.73 22.40
C MET A 332 54.93 -42.24 20.95
N VAL A 333 54.71 -40.94 20.69
CA VAL A 333 54.72 -40.34 19.35
C VAL A 333 55.80 -39.26 19.17
N ALA A 334 56.72 -39.13 20.13
CA ALA A 334 57.68 -38.03 20.17
C ALA A 334 58.63 -38.01 18.95
N GLU A 335 59.04 -39.19 18.47
CA GLU A 335 59.86 -39.31 17.26
C GLU A 335 59.09 -38.90 15.99
N ASN A 336 57.82 -39.30 15.89
CA ASN A 336 56.92 -38.89 14.82
C ASN A 336 56.65 -37.38 14.83
N ASP A 337 56.46 -36.78 16.00
CA ASP A 337 56.32 -35.32 16.16
C ASP A 337 57.60 -34.58 15.74
N ALA A 338 58.77 -35.05 16.18
CA ALA A 338 60.05 -34.39 15.87
C ALA A 338 60.42 -34.47 14.38
N SER A 339 60.09 -35.58 13.71
CA SER A 339 60.39 -35.81 12.30
C SER A 339 59.33 -35.24 11.34
N GLY A 340 58.14 -34.87 11.83
CA GLY A 340 57.02 -34.47 10.98
C GLY A 340 56.44 -35.60 10.13
N ILE A 341 56.72 -36.87 10.50
CA ILE A 341 56.23 -38.08 9.81
C ILE A 341 55.10 -38.69 10.63
N ALA A 342 53.95 -38.93 9.98
CA ALA A 342 52.76 -39.46 10.64
C ALA A 342 53.00 -40.83 11.31
N PRO A 343 52.44 -41.05 12.52
CA PRO A 343 52.48 -42.36 13.16
C PRO A 343 51.56 -43.36 12.44
N GLY A 344 51.96 -44.63 12.40
CA GLY A 344 51.14 -45.71 11.85
C GLY A 344 49.96 -46.10 12.74
N SER A 345 48.95 -46.76 12.16
CA SER A 345 47.71 -47.14 12.86
C SER A 345 47.92 -48.03 14.08
N ASN A 346 48.86 -48.98 14.07
CA ASN A 346 49.17 -49.83 15.23
C ASN A 346 49.63 -49.05 16.46
N LEU A 347 50.44 -47.99 16.26
CA LEU A 347 50.94 -47.15 17.35
C LEU A 347 49.80 -46.31 17.94
N LEU A 348 48.95 -45.74 17.08
CA LEU A 348 47.76 -45.01 17.49
C LEU A 348 46.75 -45.92 18.20
N GLU A 349 46.59 -47.18 17.78
CA GLU A 349 45.75 -48.17 18.46
C GLU A 349 46.28 -48.49 19.86
N ALA A 350 47.59 -48.68 20.01
CA ALA A 350 48.21 -48.88 21.33
C ALA A 350 48.01 -47.66 22.24
N LEU A 351 48.12 -46.45 21.70
CA LEU A 351 47.82 -45.20 22.40
C LEU A 351 46.37 -45.18 22.88
N PHE A 352 45.41 -45.44 21.99
CA PHE A 352 43.99 -45.41 22.34
C PHE A 352 43.60 -46.50 23.33
N LYS A 353 44.12 -47.72 23.20
CA LYS A 353 43.89 -48.80 24.18
C LYS A 353 44.38 -48.42 25.59
N LYS A 354 45.48 -47.67 25.68
CA LYS A 354 46.04 -47.24 26.97
C LYS A 354 45.19 -46.15 27.65
N TYR A 355 44.58 -45.26 26.88
CA TYR A 355 43.86 -44.08 27.40
C TYR A 355 42.33 -44.13 27.18
N ALA A 356 41.77 -45.23 26.67
CA ALA A 356 40.32 -45.37 26.49
C ALA A 356 39.56 -45.30 27.84
N PRO A 357 38.32 -44.78 27.87
CA PRO A 357 37.57 -44.26 26.73
C PRO A 357 38.04 -42.86 26.28
N CYS A 358 38.03 -42.62 24.97
CA CYS A 358 38.54 -41.41 24.33
C CYS A 358 37.51 -40.75 23.42
N LEU A 359 37.33 -39.44 23.54
CA LEU A 359 36.61 -38.60 22.59
C LEU A 359 37.58 -37.68 21.85
N ILE A 360 37.66 -37.80 20.54
CA ILE A 360 38.52 -36.98 19.67
C ILE A 360 37.61 -36.11 18.80
N LEU A 361 37.72 -34.79 18.96
CA LEU A 361 36.96 -33.79 18.20
C LEU A 361 37.92 -33.00 17.30
N ILE A 362 37.65 -32.99 15.99
CA ILE A 362 38.46 -32.24 15.02
C ILE A 362 37.57 -31.26 14.26
N ASP A 363 37.66 -29.97 14.60
CA ASP A 363 36.88 -28.93 13.95
C ASP A 363 37.69 -28.23 12.85
N GLU A 364 37.07 -27.93 11.71
CA GLU A 364 37.66 -27.19 10.58
C GLU A 364 38.96 -27.80 10.04
N TRP A 365 39.04 -29.13 9.92
CA TRP A 365 40.28 -29.83 9.52
C TRP A 365 40.82 -29.37 8.16
N VAL A 366 39.91 -29.12 7.20
CA VAL A 366 40.26 -28.60 5.87
C VAL A 366 40.97 -27.23 5.97
N ALA A 367 40.56 -26.37 6.90
CA ALA A 367 41.16 -25.05 7.07
C ALA A 367 42.62 -25.13 7.53
N TYR A 368 43.00 -26.18 8.25
CA TYR A 368 44.39 -26.46 8.59
C TYR A 368 45.16 -27.01 7.38
N LEU A 369 44.62 -28.03 6.71
CA LEU A 369 45.31 -28.70 5.59
C LEU A 369 45.58 -27.77 4.40
N ARG A 370 44.70 -26.81 4.12
CA ARG A 370 44.95 -25.86 3.02
C ARG A 370 46.18 -24.99 3.26
N GLN A 371 46.55 -24.75 4.52
CA GLN A 371 47.70 -23.89 4.87
C GLN A 371 49.05 -24.59 4.61
N ILE A 372 49.05 -25.92 4.57
CA ILE A 372 50.25 -26.75 4.31
C ILE A 372 50.31 -27.28 2.88
N TYR A 373 49.31 -26.98 2.05
CA TYR A 373 49.25 -27.42 0.66
C TYR A 373 50.34 -26.74 -0.18
N LYS A 374 51.19 -27.52 -0.84
CA LYS A 374 52.37 -27.06 -1.60
C LYS A 374 53.37 -26.23 -0.76
N VAL A 375 53.40 -26.43 0.57
CA VAL A 375 54.38 -25.79 1.47
C VAL A 375 55.26 -26.87 2.12
N GLU A 376 56.58 -26.70 2.02
CA GLU A 376 57.57 -27.63 2.56
C GLU A 376 58.31 -27.06 3.77
N GLY A 377 58.97 -27.93 4.55
CA GLY A 377 59.83 -27.53 5.66
C GLY A 377 59.11 -27.05 6.93
N LEU A 378 57.79 -27.28 7.02
CA LEU A 378 57.00 -26.90 8.20
C LEU A 378 57.19 -27.91 9.36
N PRO A 379 57.25 -27.45 10.62
CA PRO A 379 57.28 -28.33 11.80
C PRO A 379 56.09 -29.30 11.88
N SER A 380 54.94 -28.93 11.32
CA SER A 380 53.71 -29.73 11.29
C SER A 380 53.74 -30.97 10.39
N GLY A 381 54.85 -31.19 9.67
CA GLY A 381 54.91 -32.17 8.59
C GLY A 381 54.27 -31.68 7.28
N SER A 382 54.42 -32.47 6.22
CA SER A 382 53.90 -32.15 4.88
C SER A 382 52.38 -32.38 4.77
N PHE A 383 51.79 -31.88 3.67
CA PHE A 383 50.39 -32.17 3.32
C PHE A 383 50.10 -33.67 3.25
N ASP A 384 50.97 -34.44 2.58
CA ASP A 384 50.82 -35.89 2.46
C ASP A 384 50.99 -36.60 3.81
N ALA A 385 51.92 -36.17 4.66
CA ALA A 385 52.06 -36.72 6.01
C ALA A 385 50.78 -36.52 6.83
N ASN A 386 50.16 -35.35 6.77
CA ASN A 386 48.90 -35.10 7.45
C ASN A 386 47.74 -35.94 6.88
N LEU A 387 47.69 -36.20 5.57
CA LEU A 387 46.72 -37.12 4.97
C LEU A 387 46.97 -38.58 5.40
N SER A 388 48.23 -39.03 5.47
CA SER A 388 48.58 -40.35 6.00
C SER A 388 48.21 -40.50 7.47
N PHE A 389 48.33 -39.42 8.25
CA PHE A 389 47.84 -39.39 9.63
C PHE A 389 46.33 -39.57 9.70
N VAL A 390 45.54 -38.90 8.85
CA VAL A 390 44.06 -39.07 8.81
C VAL A 390 43.71 -40.54 8.57
N GLN A 391 44.34 -41.19 7.60
CA GLN A 391 44.11 -42.60 7.29
C GLN A 391 44.44 -43.48 8.50
N SER A 392 45.65 -43.34 9.04
CA SER A 392 46.11 -44.11 10.20
C SER A 392 45.23 -43.89 11.44
N LEU A 393 44.76 -42.65 11.66
CA LEU A 393 43.86 -42.28 12.75
C LEU A 393 42.51 -42.98 12.62
N THR A 394 41.87 -42.89 11.46
CA THR A 394 40.55 -43.51 11.24
C THR A 394 40.59 -45.04 11.38
N GLU A 395 41.66 -45.69 10.91
CA GLU A 395 41.88 -47.13 11.09
C GLU A 395 42.09 -47.51 12.56
N ALA A 396 42.93 -46.77 13.28
CA ALA A 396 43.22 -47.02 14.68
C ALA A 396 41.98 -46.82 15.57
N VAL A 397 41.18 -45.79 15.31
CA VAL A 397 39.92 -45.52 16.03
C VAL A 397 38.91 -46.64 15.79
N LYS A 398 38.81 -47.15 14.55
CA LYS A 398 37.97 -48.31 14.23
C LYS A 398 38.36 -49.56 15.03
N ALA A 399 39.66 -49.82 15.16
CA ALA A 399 40.22 -50.97 15.88
C ALA A 399 40.22 -50.82 17.42
N SER A 400 39.87 -49.63 17.95
CA SER A 400 39.93 -49.33 19.39
C SER A 400 38.53 -49.14 20.00
N PRO A 401 37.95 -50.16 20.66
CA PRO A 401 36.70 -50.01 21.42
C PRO A 401 36.82 -48.89 22.47
N GLY A 402 35.74 -48.12 22.69
CA GLY A 402 35.76 -47.00 23.63
C GLY A 402 36.36 -45.70 23.07
N THR A 403 36.82 -45.69 21.81
CA THR A 403 37.34 -44.48 21.15
C THR A 403 36.37 -43.98 20.08
N LEU A 404 36.04 -42.70 20.12
CA LEU A 404 35.18 -42.01 19.15
C LEU A 404 35.94 -40.85 18.50
N LEU A 405 35.94 -40.81 17.17
CA LEU A 405 36.41 -39.66 16.39
C LEU A 405 35.21 -38.94 15.76
N VAL A 406 35.11 -37.64 15.99
CA VAL A 406 34.14 -36.76 15.33
C VAL A 406 34.88 -35.64 14.63
N ALA A 407 34.69 -35.51 13.32
CA ALA A 407 35.34 -34.48 12.52
C ALA A 407 34.31 -33.64 11.75
N SER A 408 34.57 -32.34 11.63
CA SER A 408 33.73 -31.44 10.83
C SER A 408 34.36 -31.21 9.46
N LEU A 409 33.58 -31.49 8.41
CA LEU A 409 33.99 -31.26 7.03
C LEU A 409 33.03 -30.25 6.35
N PRO A 410 33.54 -29.38 5.46
CA PRO A 410 32.69 -28.53 4.61
C PRO A 410 31.79 -29.36 3.70
N ALA A 411 30.53 -28.94 3.53
CA ALA A 411 29.57 -29.69 2.72
C ALA A 411 29.80 -29.48 1.21
N SER A 412 30.17 -28.26 0.82
CA SER A 412 30.34 -27.85 -0.58
C SER A 412 31.75 -27.33 -0.86
N GLN A 413 32.16 -27.34 -2.13
CA GLN A 413 33.46 -26.80 -2.56
C GLN A 413 33.57 -25.27 -2.42
N ILE A 414 32.45 -24.56 -2.26
CA ILE A 414 32.38 -23.10 -2.14
C ILE A 414 32.98 -22.63 -0.81
N GLU A 415 32.81 -23.40 0.26
CA GLU A 415 33.24 -23.07 1.64
C GLU A 415 34.76 -23.24 1.86
N VAL A 416 35.46 -23.86 0.93
CA VAL A 416 36.74 -24.54 1.16
C VAL A 416 37.93 -23.64 0.81
N GLY A 417 37.72 -22.65 -0.07
CA GLY A 417 38.65 -21.57 -0.38
C GLY A 417 39.94 -22.02 -1.10
N GLY A 418 39.98 -21.86 -2.44
CA GLY A 418 41.17 -22.10 -3.26
C GLY A 418 41.45 -23.58 -3.61
N GLU A 419 42.45 -23.80 -4.46
CA GLU A 419 42.84 -25.13 -4.99
C GLU A 419 43.23 -26.11 -3.86
N GLY A 420 44.05 -25.65 -2.89
CA GLY A 420 44.53 -26.50 -1.80
C GLY A 420 43.44 -26.97 -0.84
N GLY A 421 42.41 -26.14 -0.65
CA GLY A 421 41.22 -26.54 0.08
C GLY A 421 40.46 -27.64 -0.65
N GLN A 422 40.22 -27.47 -1.96
CA GLN A 422 39.46 -28.44 -2.76
C GLN A 422 40.11 -29.82 -2.76
N GLU A 423 41.43 -29.88 -2.93
CA GLU A 423 42.20 -31.13 -2.85
C GLU A 423 42.11 -31.75 -1.45
N ALA A 424 42.26 -30.96 -0.38
CA ALA A 424 42.14 -31.44 0.99
C ALA A 424 40.76 -32.07 1.26
N LEU A 425 39.68 -31.39 0.86
CA LEU A 425 38.32 -31.92 1.03
C LEU A 425 38.10 -33.21 0.24
N ALA A 426 38.56 -33.28 -1.02
CA ALA A 426 38.41 -34.47 -1.85
C ALA A 426 39.10 -35.68 -1.22
N ARG A 427 40.32 -35.50 -0.73
CA ARG A 427 41.10 -36.55 -0.06
C ARG A 427 40.47 -36.99 1.27
N LEU A 428 40.04 -36.03 2.10
CA LEU A 428 39.37 -36.34 3.37
C LEU A 428 38.07 -37.12 3.12
N LYS A 429 37.21 -36.70 2.18
CA LYS A 429 35.98 -37.43 1.83
C LYS A 429 36.26 -38.88 1.40
N GLN A 430 37.34 -39.11 0.64
CA GLN A 430 37.72 -40.47 0.23
C GLN A 430 38.11 -41.36 1.41
N THR A 431 38.72 -40.80 2.46
CA THR A 431 39.11 -41.52 3.68
C THR A 431 37.91 -41.77 4.59
N PHE A 432 37.06 -40.78 4.82
CA PHE A 432 35.89 -40.88 5.71
C PHE A 432 34.76 -41.75 5.13
N SER A 433 34.50 -41.70 3.82
CA SER A 433 33.45 -42.49 3.13
C SER A 433 33.56 -44.02 3.27
N ARG A 434 34.72 -44.52 3.73
CA ARG A 434 34.95 -45.96 3.94
C ARG A 434 34.50 -46.46 5.32
N VAL A 435 34.24 -45.55 6.27
CA VAL A 435 34.10 -45.88 7.71
C VAL A 435 32.91 -45.16 8.36
N GLU A 436 32.17 -44.32 7.63
CA GLU A 436 31.24 -43.35 8.21
C GLU A 436 29.81 -43.85 8.47
N SER A 437 29.19 -43.22 9.47
CA SER A 437 27.74 -43.07 9.62
C SER A 437 27.35 -41.62 9.32
N SER A 438 26.41 -41.39 8.40
CA SER A 438 25.99 -40.03 8.03
C SER A 438 25.12 -39.38 9.12
N TRP A 439 25.59 -38.25 9.67
CA TRP A 439 24.82 -37.39 10.56
C TRP A 439 23.81 -36.54 9.78
N ARG A 440 22.56 -36.46 10.26
CA ARG A 440 21.51 -35.65 9.63
C ARG A 440 21.39 -34.26 10.25
N PRO A 441 21.35 -33.18 9.44
CA PRO A 441 21.02 -31.83 9.93
C PRO A 441 19.62 -31.74 10.52
N ALA A 442 19.41 -30.71 11.36
CA ALA A 442 18.09 -30.37 11.89
C ALA A 442 17.10 -30.03 10.77
N SER A 443 15.85 -30.44 10.93
CA SER A 443 14.75 -30.05 10.06
C SER A 443 14.34 -28.57 10.28
N GLN A 444 13.57 -28.03 9.34
CA GLN A 444 13.05 -26.66 9.44
C GLN A 444 12.12 -26.49 10.66
N GLU A 445 11.29 -27.49 10.98
CA GLU A 445 10.41 -27.41 12.17
C GLU A 445 11.20 -27.45 13.48
N GLU A 446 12.26 -28.23 13.55
CA GLU A 446 13.15 -28.24 14.72
C GLU A 446 13.92 -26.92 14.87
N SER A 447 14.13 -26.21 13.76
CA SER A 447 14.76 -24.90 13.75
C SER A 447 13.93 -23.84 14.49
N TYR A 448 12.60 -23.97 14.53
CA TYR A 448 11.74 -23.09 15.33
C TYR A 448 12.06 -23.20 16.82
N GLU A 449 12.17 -24.42 17.35
CA GLU A 449 12.50 -24.68 18.75
C GLU A 449 13.93 -24.25 19.10
N ILE A 450 14.88 -24.46 18.20
CA ILE A 450 16.26 -23.97 18.36
C ILE A 450 16.27 -22.46 18.55
N VAL A 451 15.58 -21.72 17.68
CA VAL A 451 15.52 -20.26 17.75
C VAL A 451 14.75 -19.80 18.99
N ARG A 452 13.60 -20.43 19.30
CA ARG A 452 12.80 -20.14 20.49
C ARG A 452 13.63 -20.22 21.77
N ARG A 453 14.32 -21.34 22.01
CA ARG A 453 15.13 -21.56 23.23
C ARG A 453 16.32 -20.61 23.33
N ARG A 454 16.87 -20.18 22.19
CA ARG A 454 17.97 -19.23 22.14
C ARG A 454 17.55 -17.80 22.44
N LEU A 455 16.33 -17.42 22.11
CA LEU A 455 15.84 -16.05 22.26
C LEU A 455 15.00 -15.84 23.53
N PHE A 456 14.34 -16.90 24.03
CA PHE A 456 13.41 -16.84 25.15
C PHE A 456 13.78 -17.80 26.28
N LYS A 457 13.44 -17.40 27.50
CA LYS A 457 13.44 -18.27 28.69
C LYS A 457 12.30 -19.29 28.62
N ASP A 458 12.36 -20.29 29.49
CA ASP A 458 11.25 -21.22 29.65
C ASP A 458 10.01 -20.51 30.19
N ILE A 459 8.85 -20.98 29.73
CA ILE A 459 7.56 -20.44 30.15
C ILE A 459 7.30 -20.90 31.59
N PRO A 460 7.02 -19.97 32.53
CA PRO A 460 6.66 -20.34 33.89
C PRO A 460 5.45 -21.29 33.92
N GLY A 461 5.47 -22.26 34.84
CA GLY A 461 4.46 -23.31 34.93
C GLY A 461 3.01 -22.80 35.03
N ASP A 462 2.83 -21.69 35.75
CA ASP A 462 1.56 -21.00 35.93
C ASP A 462 1.07 -20.30 34.65
N LYS A 463 1.93 -20.04 33.66
CA LYS A 463 1.60 -19.31 32.42
C LYS A 463 1.30 -20.21 31.21
N PHE A 464 1.50 -21.53 31.31
CA PHE A 464 1.21 -22.47 30.21
C PHE A 464 -0.24 -22.39 29.70
N HIS A 465 -1.21 -22.23 30.62
CA HIS A 465 -2.62 -22.17 30.24
C HIS A 465 -2.97 -20.92 29.40
N HIS A 466 -2.27 -19.79 29.60
CA HIS A 466 -2.43 -18.59 28.78
C HIS A 466 -1.90 -18.77 27.35
N ARG A 467 -0.74 -19.43 27.22
CA ARG A 467 -0.22 -19.87 25.92
C ARG A 467 -1.24 -20.77 25.22
N ASP A 468 -1.69 -21.82 25.89
CA ASP A 468 -2.58 -22.82 25.28
C ASP A 468 -3.94 -22.21 24.88
N ASN A 469 -4.46 -21.26 25.66
CA ASN A 469 -5.63 -20.49 25.29
C ASN A 469 -5.39 -19.66 24.01
N THR A 470 -4.24 -18.98 23.91
CA THR A 470 -3.85 -18.23 22.71
C THR A 470 -3.82 -19.13 21.47
N LEU A 471 -3.12 -20.27 21.56
CA LEU A 471 -3.04 -21.26 20.48
C LEU A 471 -4.42 -21.81 20.08
N LYS A 472 -5.28 -22.07 21.06
CA LYS A 472 -6.67 -22.49 20.82
C LYS A 472 -7.48 -21.44 20.08
N GLN A 473 -7.32 -20.16 20.40
CA GLN A 473 -8.01 -19.07 19.71
C GLN A 473 -7.51 -18.87 18.27
N PHE A 474 -6.21 -19.04 18.01
CA PHE A 474 -5.68 -19.06 16.64
C PHE A 474 -6.24 -20.24 15.82
N ALA A 475 -6.22 -21.45 16.38
CA ALA A 475 -6.80 -22.63 15.71
C ALA A 475 -8.30 -22.43 15.42
N LYS A 476 -9.04 -21.77 16.33
CA LYS A 476 -10.43 -21.38 16.12
C LYS A 476 -10.58 -20.36 14.99
N LEU A 477 -9.78 -19.29 15.00
CA LEU A 477 -9.78 -18.24 13.97
C LEU A 477 -9.62 -18.84 12.56
N TYR A 478 -8.65 -19.73 12.36
CA TYR A 478 -8.39 -20.36 11.06
C TYR A 478 -9.52 -21.28 10.62
N ARG A 479 -10.12 -22.02 11.56
CA ARG A 479 -11.25 -22.91 11.25
C ARG A 479 -12.51 -22.14 10.86
N GLU A 480 -12.81 -21.04 11.56
CA GLU A 480 -14.01 -20.24 11.31
C GLU A 480 -13.91 -19.39 10.03
N ASN A 481 -12.70 -19.11 9.55
CA ASN A 481 -12.45 -18.26 8.38
C ASN A 481 -11.60 -18.97 7.32
N ALA A 482 -11.86 -20.27 7.07
CA ALA A 482 -11.01 -21.12 6.21
C ALA A 482 -10.81 -20.59 4.77
N ASN A 483 -11.71 -19.74 4.25
CA ASN A 483 -11.56 -19.15 2.93
C ASN A 483 -10.55 -17.99 2.89
N ASP A 484 -10.30 -17.34 4.03
CA ASP A 484 -9.46 -16.13 4.16
C ASP A 484 -8.00 -16.46 4.52
N PHE A 485 -7.68 -17.73 4.75
CA PHE A 485 -6.34 -18.22 5.14
C PHE A 485 -5.85 -19.34 4.20
N PRO A 486 -4.53 -19.61 4.15
CA PRO A 486 -3.98 -20.67 3.31
C PRO A 486 -4.51 -22.06 3.70
N GLN A 487 -4.52 -22.98 2.72
CA GLN A 487 -4.92 -24.36 2.97
C GLN A 487 -3.96 -25.05 3.97
N GLY A 488 -4.52 -25.87 4.85
CA GLY A 488 -3.76 -26.59 5.89
C GLY A 488 -3.58 -25.84 7.22
N CYS A 489 -3.84 -24.53 7.28
CA CYS A 489 -3.69 -23.75 8.53
C CYS A 489 -4.71 -24.13 9.63
N ALA A 490 -5.86 -24.68 9.24
CA ALA A 490 -6.90 -25.13 10.18
C ALA A 490 -6.64 -26.53 10.76
N ASP A 491 -5.62 -27.23 10.26
CA ASP A 491 -5.32 -28.62 10.62
C ASP A 491 -4.53 -28.72 11.93
N GLU A 492 -4.59 -29.89 12.56
CA GLU A 492 -3.91 -30.14 13.84
C GLU A 492 -2.38 -30.05 13.71
N ASP A 493 -1.83 -30.36 12.54
CA ASP A 493 -0.38 -30.24 12.30
C ASP A 493 0.09 -28.78 12.32
N TYR A 494 -0.71 -27.84 11.78
CA TYR A 494 -0.38 -26.42 11.89
C TYR A 494 -0.53 -25.91 13.33
N ARG A 495 -1.50 -26.43 14.09
CA ARG A 495 -1.60 -26.16 15.54
C ARG A 495 -0.34 -26.60 16.29
N ARG A 496 0.22 -27.78 15.98
CA ARG A 496 1.49 -28.23 16.56
C ARG A 496 2.65 -27.31 16.19
N LYS A 497 2.68 -26.76 14.97
CA LYS A 497 3.66 -25.74 14.57
C LYS A 497 3.54 -24.47 15.40
N LEU A 498 2.32 -23.98 15.63
CA LEU A 498 2.08 -22.82 16.51
C LEU A 498 2.61 -23.08 17.92
N GLU A 499 2.39 -24.28 18.47
CA GLU A 499 2.88 -24.64 19.82
C GLU A 499 4.41 -24.62 19.90
N LYS A 500 5.10 -25.24 18.92
CA LYS A 500 6.57 -25.29 18.86
C LYS A 500 7.21 -23.91 18.62
N ALA A 501 6.54 -23.03 17.90
CA ALA A 501 7.07 -21.72 17.52
C ALA A 501 6.79 -20.62 18.55
N TYR A 502 5.79 -20.80 19.42
CA TYR A 502 5.34 -19.77 20.37
C TYR A 502 6.50 -19.20 21.22
N PRO A 503 6.67 -17.87 21.33
CA PRO A 503 5.70 -16.81 20.99
C PRO A 503 5.75 -16.30 19.54
N ILE A 504 6.58 -16.88 18.68
CA ILE A 504 6.74 -16.47 17.29
C ILE A 504 5.74 -17.23 16.42
N HIS A 505 5.11 -16.53 15.48
CA HIS A 505 4.19 -17.16 14.54
C HIS A 505 4.95 -17.95 13.46
N PRO A 506 4.55 -19.19 13.10
CA PRO A 506 5.24 -20.01 12.10
C PRO A 506 5.48 -19.30 10.76
N GLU A 507 4.50 -18.51 10.30
CA GLU A 507 4.63 -17.71 9.07
C GLU A 507 5.88 -16.80 9.07
N LEU A 508 6.25 -16.20 10.21
CA LEU A 508 7.47 -15.39 10.27
C LEU A 508 8.72 -16.23 10.07
N PHE A 509 8.78 -17.42 10.67
CA PHE A 509 9.90 -18.32 10.42
C PHE A 509 9.95 -18.80 8.98
N ASP A 510 8.80 -19.13 8.40
CA ASP A 510 8.74 -19.61 7.02
C ASP A 510 9.26 -18.55 6.06
N GLN A 511 8.89 -17.29 6.23
CA GLN A 511 9.46 -16.18 5.43
C GLN A 511 10.98 -16.04 5.64
N LEU A 512 11.47 -16.13 6.88
CA LEU A 512 12.91 -15.99 7.16
C LEU A 512 13.76 -17.17 6.62
N TYR A 513 13.25 -18.40 6.65
CA TYR A 513 14.00 -19.56 6.17
C TYR A 513 13.90 -19.77 4.66
N THR A 514 12.77 -19.41 4.04
CA THR A 514 12.54 -19.58 2.60
C THR A 514 12.97 -18.33 1.83
N SER A 515 12.25 -17.22 1.99
CA SER A 515 12.47 -15.97 1.28
C SER A 515 13.82 -15.34 1.64
N TRP A 516 14.06 -15.05 2.93
CA TRP A 516 15.33 -14.46 3.36
C TRP A 516 16.50 -15.44 3.26
N GLY A 517 16.25 -16.73 3.56
CA GLY A 517 17.24 -17.80 3.43
C GLY A 517 17.70 -18.10 2.00
N SER A 518 17.09 -17.47 0.98
CA SER A 518 17.57 -17.50 -0.40
C SER A 518 18.67 -16.46 -0.69
N LEU A 519 18.84 -15.44 0.16
CA LEU A 519 19.87 -14.41 0.01
C LEU A 519 21.24 -14.98 0.40
N GLU A 520 22.24 -14.81 -0.47
CA GLU A 520 23.60 -15.34 -0.26
C GLU A 520 24.24 -14.85 1.04
N LYS A 521 24.02 -13.57 1.40
CA LYS A 521 24.56 -12.97 2.63
C LYS A 521 23.80 -13.39 3.89
N PHE A 522 22.58 -13.92 3.76
CA PHE A 522 21.73 -14.27 4.88
C PHE A 522 22.02 -15.69 5.35
N GLN A 523 22.88 -15.80 6.36
CA GLN A 523 23.25 -17.09 6.98
C GLN A 523 22.05 -17.70 7.72
N ARG A 524 21.10 -18.34 7.02
CA ARG A 524 19.81 -18.89 7.49
C ARG A 524 19.60 -18.87 9.02
N THR A 525 20.22 -19.76 9.79
CA THR A 525 20.03 -19.84 11.24
C THR A 525 20.60 -18.64 12.02
N ARG A 526 21.81 -18.17 11.69
CA ARG A 526 22.45 -17.04 12.37
C ARG A 526 21.82 -15.71 11.99
N GLY A 527 21.43 -15.55 10.73
CA GLY A 527 20.69 -14.41 10.21
C GLY A 527 19.31 -14.29 10.87
N VAL A 528 18.57 -15.41 10.97
CA VAL A 528 17.31 -15.47 11.72
C VAL A 528 17.51 -15.03 13.17
N LEU A 529 18.46 -15.63 13.88
CA LEU A 529 18.72 -15.28 15.28
C LEU A 529 19.09 -13.79 15.45
N ARG A 530 19.94 -13.26 14.58
CA ARG A 530 20.39 -11.87 14.63
C ARG A 530 19.25 -10.89 14.39
N LEU A 531 18.47 -11.11 13.33
CA LEU A 531 17.33 -10.26 13.00
C LEU A 531 16.23 -10.35 14.06
N MET A 532 15.90 -11.57 14.51
CA MET A 532 14.87 -11.77 15.53
C MET A 532 15.28 -11.23 16.89
N ALA A 533 16.56 -11.29 17.28
CA ALA A 533 17.02 -10.66 18.52
C ALA A 533 16.78 -9.14 18.51
N GLN A 534 17.10 -8.45 17.41
CA GLN A 534 16.82 -7.02 17.27
C GLN A 534 15.31 -6.73 17.25
N ALA A 535 14.53 -7.52 16.50
CA ALA A 535 13.08 -7.34 16.43
C ALA A 535 12.40 -7.57 17.78
N ILE A 536 12.77 -8.63 18.51
CA ILE A 536 12.22 -8.95 19.83
C ILE A 536 12.63 -7.89 20.85
N HIS A 537 13.88 -7.43 20.84
CA HIS A 537 14.32 -6.34 21.71
C HIS A 537 13.45 -5.09 21.52
N GLU A 538 13.25 -4.68 20.27
CA GLU A 538 12.42 -3.52 19.94
C GLU A 538 10.96 -3.72 20.35
N LEU A 539 10.38 -4.90 20.10
CA LEU A 539 9.03 -5.21 20.55
C LEU A 539 8.94 -5.26 22.08
N TRP A 540 9.98 -5.77 22.76
CA TRP A 540 10.06 -5.84 24.21
C TRP A 540 10.08 -4.45 24.84
N MET A 541 10.98 -3.57 24.38
CA MET A 541 11.13 -2.19 24.85
C MET A 541 9.89 -1.33 24.57
N ASN A 542 9.23 -1.53 23.44
CA ASN A 542 8.05 -0.75 23.03
C ASN A 542 6.72 -1.31 23.55
N ALA A 543 6.72 -2.25 24.50
CA ALA A 543 5.51 -2.82 25.09
C ALA A 543 4.49 -3.36 24.06
N ASP A 544 4.96 -3.95 22.94
CA ASP A 544 4.10 -4.47 21.87
C ASP A 544 2.92 -5.34 22.39
N PRO A 545 1.67 -4.97 22.04
CA PRO A 545 0.47 -5.57 22.61
C PRO A 545 0.04 -6.89 21.96
N SER A 546 0.79 -7.38 20.96
CA SER A 546 0.43 -8.58 20.20
C SER A 546 0.43 -9.85 21.08
N VAL A 547 -0.45 -10.82 20.77
CA VAL A 547 -0.49 -12.13 21.45
C VAL A 547 0.55 -13.10 20.89
N MET A 548 1.06 -12.85 19.67
CA MET A 548 2.19 -13.55 19.05
C MET A 548 2.98 -12.58 18.16
N ILE A 549 4.25 -12.88 17.93
CA ILE A 549 5.12 -12.10 17.04
C ILE A 549 4.90 -12.58 15.60
N MET A 550 4.30 -11.74 14.76
CA MET A 550 3.97 -12.06 13.36
C MET A 550 4.82 -11.23 12.39
N PRO A 551 4.84 -11.55 11.07
CA PRO A 551 5.49 -10.69 10.07
C PRO A 551 5.04 -9.23 10.13
N GLY A 552 3.73 -8.98 10.33
CA GLY A 552 3.21 -7.62 10.49
C GLY A 552 3.63 -6.91 11.79
N SER A 553 4.13 -7.65 12.78
CA SER A 553 4.58 -7.09 14.07
C SER A 553 5.97 -6.48 13.97
N VAL A 554 6.83 -6.97 13.07
CA VAL A 554 8.24 -6.54 12.95
C VAL A 554 8.32 -5.03 12.73
N ALA A 555 9.00 -4.32 13.63
CA ALA A 555 9.16 -2.87 13.57
C ALA A 555 10.25 -2.48 12.55
N VAL A 556 9.93 -2.64 11.26
CA VAL A 556 10.87 -2.50 10.13
C VAL A 556 11.59 -1.15 10.12
N SER A 557 10.92 -0.06 10.50
CA SER A 557 11.49 1.30 10.55
C SER A 557 12.26 1.64 11.83
N SER A 558 12.45 0.66 12.73
CA SER A 558 13.19 0.90 13.97
C SER A 558 14.69 1.13 13.69
N PRO A 559 15.35 2.04 14.42
CA PRO A 559 16.80 2.28 14.30
C PRO A 559 17.69 1.06 14.52
N ARG A 560 17.19 -0.02 15.11
CA ARG A 560 17.92 -1.29 15.29
C ARG A 560 17.60 -2.34 14.22
N VAL A 561 16.34 -2.40 13.79
CA VAL A 561 15.86 -3.42 12.86
C VAL A 561 16.15 -3.03 11.42
N GLU A 562 15.97 -1.75 11.06
CA GLU A 562 16.20 -1.27 9.70
C GLU A 562 17.64 -1.51 9.24
N PRO A 563 18.69 -1.12 9.99
CA PRO A 563 20.07 -1.37 9.56
C PRO A 563 20.40 -2.86 9.46
N GLU A 564 19.76 -3.69 10.28
CA GLU A 564 19.92 -5.14 10.22
C GLU A 564 19.31 -5.73 8.94
N LEU A 565 18.12 -5.27 8.54
CA LEU A 565 17.50 -5.68 7.27
C LEU A 565 18.32 -5.20 6.06
N LEU A 566 18.77 -3.94 6.09
CA LEU A 566 19.61 -3.32 5.04
C LEU A 566 21.03 -3.87 4.98
N HIS A 567 21.48 -4.64 5.98
CA HIS A 567 22.72 -5.40 5.87
C HIS A 567 22.63 -6.50 4.80
N TYR A 568 21.43 -7.04 4.60
CA TYR A 568 21.14 -8.11 3.64
C TYR A 568 20.54 -7.59 2.34
N LEU A 569 19.76 -6.52 2.41
CA LEU A 569 19.11 -5.88 1.26
C LEU A 569 19.95 -4.74 0.67
N ASP A 570 19.60 -4.29 -0.53
CA ASP A 570 20.21 -3.10 -1.15
C ASP A 570 19.82 -1.82 -0.39
N VAL A 571 20.71 -0.83 -0.34
CA VAL A 571 20.50 0.44 0.38
C VAL A 571 19.29 1.22 -0.17
N SER A 572 18.94 1.04 -1.44
CA SER A 572 17.75 1.64 -2.07
C SER A 572 16.44 1.31 -1.34
N TRP A 573 16.38 0.21 -0.59
CA TRP A 573 15.22 -0.16 0.23
C TRP A 573 14.93 0.82 1.36
N GLN A 574 15.91 1.63 1.79
CA GLN A 574 15.73 2.61 2.85
C GLN A 574 14.59 3.61 2.54
N ALA A 575 14.57 4.14 1.31
CA ALA A 575 13.54 5.09 0.89
C ALA A 575 12.15 4.43 0.78
N ILE A 576 12.12 3.15 0.38
CA ILE A 576 10.89 2.35 0.27
C ILE A 576 10.34 2.07 1.66
N ILE A 577 11.20 1.70 2.61
CA ILE A 577 10.81 1.44 4.00
C ILE A 577 10.16 2.67 4.60
N ALA A 578 10.86 3.81 4.59
CA ALA A 578 10.37 5.06 5.17
C ALA A 578 9.13 5.63 4.47
N GLY A 579 9.00 5.37 3.17
CA GLY A 579 7.91 5.88 2.34
C GLY A 579 6.64 5.04 2.42
N ASP A 580 6.74 3.73 2.25
CA ASP A 580 5.57 2.85 2.01
C ASP A 580 5.46 1.65 2.94
N VAL A 581 6.52 1.26 3.65
CA VAL A 581 6.46 0.07 4.52
C VAL A 581 6.10 0.45 5.95
N ASP A 582 6.86 1.37 6.54
CA ASP A 582 6.73 1.68 7.95
C ASP A 582 7.33 3.04 8.32
N GLY A 583 6.94 3.57 9.47
CA GLY A 583 7.37 4.87 9.99
C GLY A 583 6.24 5.88 10.05
N THR A 584 6.42 6.94 10.83
CA THR A 584 5.35 7.92 11.15
C THR A 584 4.96 8.82 9.98
N THR A 585 5.78 8.90 8.94
CA THR A 585 5.51 9.66 7.71
C THR A 585 5.10 8.77 6.53
N SER A 586 5.07 7.45 6.74
CA SER A 586 4.81 6.46 5.69
C SER A 586 3.36 6.51 5.20
N THR A 587 3.14 6.09 3.96
CA THR A 587 1.82 5.89 3.35
C THR A 587 0.90 5.03 4.23
N PRO A 588 1.29 3.82 4.70
CA PRO A 588 0.42 2.99 5.53
C PRO A 588 0.02 3.68 6.85
N TYR A 589 0.93 4.41 7.49
CA TYR A 589 0.59 5.19 8.69
C TYR A 589 -0.48 6.26 8.41
N LYS A 590 -0.34 7.00 7.30
CA LYS A 590 -1.32 8.02 6.89
C LYS A 590 -2.68 7.42 6.57
N VAL A 591 -2.70 6.27 5.88
CA VAL A 591 -3.95 5.54 5.57
C VAL A 591 -4.66 5.12 6.85
N ASP A 592 -3.92 4.53 7.79
CA ASP A 592 -4.46 4.16 9.10
C ASP A 592 -5.04 5.39 9.83
N GLN A 593 -4.29 6.50 9.93
CA GLN A 593 -4.79 7.73 10.58
C GLN A 593 -6.04 8.32 9.91
N SER A 594 -6.19 8.17 8.59
CA SER A 594 -7.36 8.67 7.86
C SER A 594 -8.65 7.85 8.08
N ALA A 595 -8.51 6.62 8.61
CA ALA A 595 -9.61 5.65 8.72
C ALA A 595 -9.64 4.99 10.11
N PRO A 596 -10.54 5.40 11.03
CA PRO A 596 -10.56 4.91 12.41
C PRO A 596 -10.64 3.39 12.57
N ASN A 597 -11.35 2.70 11.67
CA ASN A 597 -11.47 1.25 11.66
C ASN A 597 -10.16 0.52 11.30
N LEU A 598 -9.28 1.16 10.50
CA LEU A 598 -7.95 0.62 10.18
C LEU A 598 -6.95 1.00 11.29
N ASN A 599 -7.01 2.25 11.76
CA ASN A 599 -6.15 2.76 12.83
C ASN A 599 -6.20 1.89 14.09
N ARG A 600 -7.40 1.42 14.47
CA ARG A 600 -7.60 0.57 15.65
C ARG A 600 -6.68 -0.65 15.69
N TYR A 601 -6.36 -1.22 14.53
CA TYR A 601 -5.51 -2.42 14.39
C TYR A 601 -4.15 -2.12 13.75
N SER A 602 -3.84 -0.84 13.48
CA SER A 602 -2.72 -0.44 12.62
C SER A 602 -2.67 -1.31 11.34
N ALA A 603 -3.85 -1.56 10.76
CA ALA A 603 -4.06 -2.64 9.80
C ALA A 603 -3.16 -2.47 8.57
N THR A 604 -3.07 -1.23 8.07
CA THR A 604 -2.31 -0.92 6.85
C THR A 604 -0.81 -1.04 7.07
N ARG A 605 -0.31 -0.60 8.23
CA ARG A 605 1.11 -0.80 8.60
C ARG A 605 1.47 -2.27 8.74
N ARG A 606 0.61 -3.07 9.38
CA ARG A 606 0.86 -4.52 9.55
C ARG A 606 0.86 -5.25 8.20
N VAL A 607 -0.08 -4.92 7.31
CA VAL A 607 -0.11 -5.42 5.92
C VAL A 607 1.16 -5.05 5.17
N ALA A 608 1.56 -3.77 5.23
CA ALA A 608 2.77 -3.30 4.56
C ALA A 608 4.03 -4.03 5.05
N ARG A 609 4.19 -4.19 6.37
CA ARG A 609 5.31 -4.94 6.97
C ARG A 609 5.31 -6.41 6.57
N ALA A 610 4.15 -7.08 6.58
CA ALA A 610 4.05 -8.49 6.20
C ALA A 610 4.44 -8.71 4.72
N ILE A 611 3.95 -7.86 3.80
CA ILE A 611 4.31 -7.94 2.38
C ILE A 611 5.79 -7.66 2.18
N PHE A 612 6.35 -6.65 2.85
CA PHE A 612 7.79 -6.38 2.80
C PHE A 612 8.61 -7.58 3.27
N MET A 613 8.28 -8.15 4.43
CA MET A 613 8.99 -9.31 4.99
C MET A 613 8.92 -10.53 4.07
N GLY A 614 7.84 -10.70 3.29
CA GLY A 614 7.70 -11.82 2.37
C GLY A 614 8.26 -11.58 0.96
N THR A 615 8.44 -10.34 0.51
CA THR A 615 8.73 -10.05 -0.92
C THR A 615 10.00 -9.25 -1.18
N ALA A 616 10.55 -8.53 -0.19
CA ALA A 616 11.79 -7.76 -0.39
C ALA A 616 13.01 -8.64 -0.75
N PRO A 617 13.23 -9.82 -0.11
CA PRO A 617 14.37 -10.70 -0.45
C PRO A 617 14.34 -11.24 -1.88
N THR A 618 13.15 -11.39 -2.47
CA THR A 618 12.96 -11.99 -3.79
C THR A 618 12.84 -10.95 -4.90
N ALA A 619 13.09 -9.68 -4.63
CA ALA A 619 12.88 -8.59 -5.58
C ALA A 619 13.78 -8.64 -6.84
N GLN A 620 14.91 -9.34 -6.79
CA GLN A 620 15.79 -9.59 -7.95
C GLN A 620 15.45 -10.88 -8.71
N GLN A 621 14.57 -11.71 -8.15
CA GLN A 621 14.12 -12.96 -8.75
C GLN A 621 12.77 -12.74 -9.46
N GLN A 622 12.25 -13.79 -10.10
CA GLN A 622 10.89 -13.79 -10.64
C GLN A 622 9.89 -13.82 -9.46
N ASN A 623 9.69 -12.65 -8.85
CA ASN A 623 8.90 -12.48 -7.63
C ASN A 623 7.42 -12.75 -7.92
N THR A 624 6.85 -13.77 -7.29
CA THR A 624 5.43 -14.12 -7.44
C THR A 624 4.52 -13.32 -6.52
N GLY A 625 5.07 -12.57 -5.57
CA GLY A 625 4.31 -11.82 -4.56
C GLY A 625 3.52 -12.70 -3.58
N LEU A 626 2.90 -12.08 -2.58
CA LEU A 626 2.02 -12.75 -1.62
C LEU A 626 0.56 -12.64 -2.08
N ASP A 627 -0.23 -13.68 -1.86
CA ASP A 627 -1.69 -13.57 -1.99
C ASP A 627 -2.34 -13.01 -0.71
N ASP A 628 -3.61 -12.64 -0.82
CA ASP A 628 -4.42 -12.10 0.28
C ASP A 628 -4.46 -13.03 1.50
N LYS A 629 -4.52 -14.35 1.27
CA LYS A 629 -4.56 -15.37 2.32
C LYS A 629 -3.25 -15.44 3.10
N GLN A 630 -2.11 -15.43 2.40
CA GLN A 630 -0.78 -15.39 3.03
C GLN A 630 -0.58 -14.09 3.81
N ILE A 631 -1.03 -12.95 3.27
CA ILE A 631 -0.98 -11.67 3.98
C ILE A 631 -1.80 -11.75 5.27
N ASN A 632 -3.03 -12.27 5.21
CA ASN A 632 -3.87 -12.46 6.40
C ASN A 632 -3.19 -13.35 7.45
N LEU A 633 -2.55 -14.45 7.03
CA LEU A 633 -1.81 -15.33 7.94
C LEU A 633 -0.67 -14.60 8.67
N GLY A 634 -0.06 -13.60 8.03
CA GLY A 634 1.01 -12.78 8.60
C GLY A 634 0.55 -11.60 9.46
N VAL A 635 -0.75 -11.29 9.52
CA VAL A 635 -1.27 -10.08 10.18
C VAL A 635 -2.54 -10.24 11.00
N VAL A 636 -3.38 -11.26 10.83
CA VAL A 636 -4.65 -11.34 11.56
C VAL A 636 -4.46 -12.07 12.89
N GLN A 637 -4.85 -11.43 14.00
CA GLN A 637 -4.87 -12.04 15.33
C GLN A 637 -6.29 -12.40 15.79
N PRO A 638 -6.47 -13.31 16.77
CA PRO A 638 -7.79 -13.67 17.27
C PRO A 638 -8.53 -12.48 17.86
N GLY A 639 -9.77 -12.27 17.40
CA GLY A 639 -10.61 -11.12 17.75
C GLY A 639 -10.68 -10.06 16.65
N GLU A 640 -9.74 -10.09 15.72
CA GLU A 640 -9.69 -9.19 14.55
C GLU A 640 -10.44 -9.81 13.36
N ARG A 641 -10.97 -8.98 12.45
CA ARG A 641 -11.73 -9.43 11.27
C ARG A 641 -10.86 -9.37 10.01
N PRO A 642 -10.69 -10.48 9.25
CA PRO A 642 -9.87 -10.49 8.03
C PRO A 642 -10.26 -9.43 6.99
N THR A 643 -11.56 -9.12 6.87
CA THR A 643 -12.07 -8.12 5.91
C THR A 643 -11.51 -6.71 6.12
N ILE A 644 -11.09 -6.36 7.34
CA ILE A 644 -10.47 -5.05 7.64
C ILE A 644 -9.10 -4.97 6.98
N PHE A 645 -8.31 -6.05 7.03
CA PHE A 645 -7.00 -6.12 6.40
C PHE A 645 -7.12 -6.19 4.87
N GLY A 646 -8.21 -6.75 4.33
CA GLY A 646 -8.55 -6.64 2.91
C GLY A 646 -8.78 -5.19 2.44
N ASP A 647 -9.51 -4.36 3.22
CA ASP A 647 -9.66 -2.93 2.90
C ASP A 647 -8.32 -2.18 3.02
N ALA A 648 -7.53 -2.49 4.05
CA ALA A 648 -6.19 -1.93 4.23
C ALA A 648 -5.28 -2.24 3.03
N LEU A 649 -5.23 -3.50 2.58
CA LEU A 649 -4.48 -3.93 1.41
C LEU A 649 -4.90 -3.17 0.15
N ARG A 650 -6.21 -3.09 -0.12
CA ARG A 650 -6.75 -2.36 -1.27
C ARG A 650 -6.34 -0.88 -1.26
N ARG A 651 -6.43 -0.21 -0.10
CA ARG A 651 -6.03 1.21 0.02
C ARG A 651 -4.53 1.39 -0.14
N LEU A 652 -3.73 0.49 0.42
CA LEU A 652 -2.28 0.51 0.30
C LEU A 652 -1.86 0.36 -1.17
N THR A 653 -2.39 -0.62 -1.88
CA THR A 653 -2.12 -0.86 -3.32
C THR A 653 -2.44 0.35 -4.21
N ASN A 654 -3.46 1.14 -3.83
CA ASN A 654 -3.84 2.34 -4.59
C ASN A 654 -2.98 3.57 -4.26
N GLN A 655 -2.36 3.63 -3.07
CA GLN A 655 -1.67 4.84 -2.59
C GLN A 655 -0.15 4.71 -2.51
N ALA A 656 0.38 3.50 -2.32
CA ALA A 656 1.81 3.29 -2.12
C ALA A 656 2.62 3.48 -3.40
N LYS A 657 3.78 4.11 -3.20
CA LYS A 657 4.94 4.25 -4.11
C LYS A 657 5.23 3.04 -4.99
N PHE A 658 5.60 2.02 -4.24
CA PHE A 658 6.44 0.90 -4.64
C PHE A 658 5.72 -0.44 -4.46
N MET A 659 4.44 -0.41 -4.06
CA MET A 659 3.58 -1.58 -3.97
C MET A 659 2.98 -1.90 -5.34
N HIS A 660 3.13 -3.14 -5.77
CA HIS A 660 2.58 -3.67 -7.00
C HIS A 660 1.51 -4.71 -6.70
N ALA A 661 0.55 -4.84 -7.62
CA ALA A 661 -0.49 -5.85 -7.54
C ALA A 661 -0.83 -6.40 -8.92
N ASP A 662 -0.82 -7.72 -9.07
CA ASP A 662 -1.21 -8.41 -10.30
C ASP A 662 -1.85 -9.76 -9.98
N LEU A 663 -2.96 -10.10 -10.63
CA LEU A 663 -3.70 -11.37 -10.46
C LEU A 663 -3.91 -11.80 -8.99
N GLY A 664 -4.14 -10.86 -8.08
CA GLY A 664 -4.34 -11.13 -6.65
C GLY A 664 -3.05 -11.38 -5.86
N ARG A 665 -1.89 -11.14 -6.45
CA ARG A 665 -0.57 -11.15 -5.82
C ARG A 665 -0.10 -9.73 -5.56
N TYR A 666 0.60 -9.52 -4.44
CA TYR A 666 1.08 -8.22 -3.98
C TYR A 666 2.56 -8.30 -3.58
N TRP A 667 3.36 -7.32 -4.00
CA TRP A 667 4.79 -7.27 -3.67
C TRP A 667 5.34 -5.86 -3.69
N TYR A 668 6.45 -5.66 -2.99
CA TYR A 668 7.26 -4.45 -3.14
C TYR A 668 8.33 -4.64 -4.23
N SER A 669 8.53 -3.60 -5.03
CA SER A 669 9.63 -3.49 -6.00
C SER A 669 10.35 -2.16 -5.81
N MET A 670 11.61 -2.09 -6.26
CA MET A 670 12.37 -0.83 -6.27
C MET A 670 11.88 0.14 -7.37
N SER A 671 11.08 -0.34 -8.33
CA SER A 671 10.39 0.49 -9.31
C SER A 671 9.04 1.01 -8.80
N ALA A 672 8.69 2.24 -9.16
CA ALA A 672 7.39 2.82 -8.84
C ALA A 672 6.27 2.05 -9.56
N SER A 673 5.11 1.92 -8.91
CA SER A 673 3.94 1.25 -9.48
C SER A 673 3.32 2.06 -10.63
N LEU A 674 2.71 1.37 -11.60
CA LEU A 674 2.01 2.02 -12.72
C LEU A 674 0.91 2.97 -12.24
N ASN A 675 0.15 2.55 -11.22
CA ASN A 675 -0.90 3.37 -10.62
C ASN A 675 -0.34 4.69 -10.07
N ARG A 676 0.83 4.63 -9.42
CA ARG A 676 1.50 5.83 -8.93
C ARG A 676 1.98 6.71 -10.07
N ILE A 677 2.64 6.13 -11.08
CA ILE A 677 3.11 6.88 -12.26
C ILE A 677 1.92 7.59 -12.92
N ALA A 678 0.77 6.93 -13.02
CA ALA A 678 -0.46 7.51 -13.54
C ALA A 678 -0.98 8.65 -12.67
N ALA A 679 -1.01 8.49 -11.34
CA ALA A 679 -1.43 9.54 -10.41
C ALA A 679 -0.50 10.77 -10.46
N ASP A 680 0.82 10.57 -10.53
CA ASP A 680 1.79 11.65 -10.67
C ASP A 680 1.63 12.40 -11.98
N LYS A 681 1.50 11.67 -13.10
CA LYS A 681 1.20 12.28 -14.40
C LYS A 681 -0.12 13.04 -14.37
N ALA A 682 -1.18 12.45 -13.81
CA ALA A 682 -2.49 13.07 -13.69
C ALA A 682 -2.43 14.40 -12.91
N ALA A 683 -1.67 14.45 -11.82
CA ALA A 683 -1.47 15.66 -11.02
C ALA A 683 -0.66 16.75 -11.74
N GLN A 684 0.20 16.37 -12.69
CA GLN A 684 1.00 17.30 -13.51
C GLN A 684 0.25 17.83 -14.73
N ILE A 685 -0.92 17.29 -15.07
CA ILE A 685 -1.72 17.75 -16.21
C ILE A 685 -2.33 19.12 -15.91
N GLU A 686 -2.01 20.09 -16.75
CA GLU A 686 -2.53 21.46 -16.67
C GLU A 686 -4.05 21.50 -16.84
N ALA A 687 -4.71 22.33 -16.03
CA ALA A 687 -6.17 22.50 -16.07
C ALA A 687 -6.68 22.95 -17.45
N ALA A 688 -5.92 23.78 -18.17
CA ALA A 688 -6.29 24.24 -19.51
C ALA A 688 -6.41 23.09 -20.53
N LEU A 689 -5.50 22.10 -20.46
CA LEU A 689 -5.59 20.92 -21.32
C LEU A 689 -6.81 20.05 -20.97
N VAL A 690 -7.13 19.91 -19.69
CA VAL A 690 -8.32 19.18 -19.22
C VAL A 690 -9.59 19.83 -19.77
N ASP A 691 -9.71 21.16 -19.62
CA ASP A 691 -10.89 21.91 -20.06
C ASP A 691 -11.09 21.80 -21.60
N VAL A 692 -10.03 21.99 -22.40
CA VAL A 692 -10.09 21.82 -23.86
C VAL A 692 -10.47 20.40 -24.26
N THR A 693 -9.95 19.39 -23.54
CA THR A 693 -10.28 17.99 -23.79
C THR A 693 -11.75 17.72 -23.49
N ILE A 694 -12.28 18.25 -22.39
CA ILE A 694 -13.70 18.13 -22.04
C ILE A 694 -14.58 18.75 -23.12
N ASP A 695 -14.31 19.98 -23.56
CA ASP A 695 -15.12 20.64 -24.60
C ASP A 695 -15.05 19.89 -25.94
N THR A 696 -13.89 19.32 -26.27
CA THR A 696 -13.71 18.49 -27.47
C THR A 696 -14.55 17.20 -27.39
N GLU A 697 -14.51 16.49 -26.27
CA GLU A 697 -15.29 15.26 -26.06
C GLU A 697 -16.79 15.54 -25.94
N LEU A 698 -17.18 16.67 -25.34
CA LEU A 698 -18.56 17.16 -25.34
C LEU A 698 -19.06 17.40 -26.77
N GLY A 699 -18.25 18.07 -27.58
CA GLY A 699 -18.52 18.29 -29.00
C GLY A 699 -18.76 16.98 -29.75
N LYS A 700 -17.88 16.00 -29.58
CA LYS A 700 -18.05 14.65 -30.17
C LYS A 700 -19.32 13.96 -29.68
N TYR A 701 -19.58 14.00 -28.38
CA TYR A 701 -20.75 13.38 -27.77
C TYR A 701 -22.05 13.97 -28.32
N VAL A 702 -22.21 15.30 -28.28
CA VAL A 702 -23.43 15.98 -28.69
C VAL A 702 -23.64 15.89 -30.20
N ASN A 703 -22.58 16.07 -31.01
CA ASN A 703 -22.68 15.98 -32.47
C ASN A 703 -22.93 14.54 -32.95
N GLY A 704 -22.52 13.53 -32.17
CA GLY A 704 -22.77 12.11 -32.44
C GLY A 704 -24.17 11.63 -32.06
N LEU A 705 -25.02 12.47 -31.43
CA LEU A 705 -26.40 12.11 -31.12
C LEU A 705 -27.27 12.13 -32.40
N ALA A 706 -27.80 10.96 -32.77
CA ALA A 706 -28.71 10.83 -33.91
C ALA A 706 -30.07 11.53 -33.65
N ASP A 707 -30.61 11.41 -32.44
CA ASP A 707 -31.86 12.06 -32.03
C ASP A 707 -31.59 13.43 -31.38
N ARG A 708 -31.94 14.50 -32.12
CA ARG A 708 -31.82 15.89 -31.67
C ARG A 708 -33.09 16.43 -31.01
N GLY A 709 -34.14 15.61 -30.85
CA GLY A 709 -35.43 16.04 -30.34
C GLY A 709 -36.10 17.08 -31.25
N HIS A 710 -36.69 18.11 -30.65
CA HIS A 710 -37.40 19.19 -31.36
C HIS A 710 -36.53 20.43 -31.61
N PHE A 711 -35.22 20.34 -31.47
CA PHE A 711 -34.32 21.45 -31.76
C PHE A 711 -33.99 21.52 -33.25
N ASP A 712 -34.14 22.70 -33.83
CA ASP A 712 -33.80 22.97 -35.23
C ASP A 712 -32.28 22.99 -35.42
N ALA A 713 -31.58 23.58 -34.45
CA ALA A 713 -30.13 23.66 -34.43
C ALA A 713 -29.56 23.45 -33.02
N VAL A 714 -28.30 23.01 -32.95
CA VAL A 714 -27.57 22.83 -31.70
C VAL A 714 -26.23 23.54 -31.83
N GLN A 715 -25.92 24.38 -30.84
CA GLN A 715 -24.60 25.01 -30.69
C GLN A 715 -23.92 24.40 -29.47
N VAL A 716 -22.71 23.88 -29.62
CA VAL A 716 -21.98 23.20 -28.54
C VAL A 716 -20.73 23.98 -28.19
N ALA A 717 -20.55 24.25 -26.90
CA ALA A 717 -19.41 24.97 -26.31
C ALA A 717 -19.00 26.23 -27.10
N PRO A 718 -19.94 27.17 -27.38
CA PRO A 718 -19.57 28.41 -28.08
C PRO A 718 -18.54 29.20 -27.26
N ALA A 719 -17.51 29.73 -27.93
CA ALA A 719 -16.47 30.53 -27.26
C ALA A 719 -16.95 31.94 -26.90
N SER A 720 -17.99 32.43 -27.56
CA SER A 720 -18.66 33.71 -27.28
C SER A 720 -20.08 33.75 -27.84
N SER A 721 -20.86 34.75 -27.42
CA SER A 721 -22.21 35.01 -27.96
C SER A 721 -22.26 35.27 -29.47
N ALA A 722 -21.14 35.63 -30.11
CA ALA A 722 -21.06 35.81 -31.55
C ALA A 722 -21.18 34.50 -32.35
N GLU A 723 -20.75 33.37 -31.76
CA GLU A 723 -20.79 32.04 -32.38
C GLU A 723 -22.17 31.40 -32.38
N VAL A 724 -23.14 31.99 -31.67
CA VAL A 724 -24.53 31.55 -31.67
C VAL A 724 -25.30 32.39 -32.72
N PRO A 725 -25.72 31.81 -33.86
CA PRO A 725 -26.46 32.54 -34.90
C PRO A 725 -27.77 33.13 -34.37
N ASP A 726 -28.21 34.25 -34.95
CA ASP A 726 -29.48 34.93 -34.61
C ASP A 726 -30.41 34.86 -35.83
N GLU A 727 -31.19 33.78 -35.92
CA GLU A 727 -31.98 33.42 -37.11
C GLU A 727 -33.41 32.98 -36.73
N ALA A 728 -34.36 33.17 -37.64
CA ALA A 728 -35.79 32.87 -37.45
C ALA A 728 -36.19 31.41 -37.82
N GLY A 729 -35.24 30.48 -37.83
CA GLY A 729 -35.38 29.10 -38.35
C GLY A 729 -36.13 28.13 -37.45
N GLY A 730 -35.97 28.24 -36.12
CA GLY A 730 -36.54 27.31 -35.14
C GLY A 730 -35.77 27.36 -33.80
N VAL A 731 -36.18 26.54 -32.83
CA VAL A 731 -35.58 26.59 -31.47
C VAL A 731 -34.19 25.98 -31.47
N ARG A 732 -33.23 26.72 -30.93
CA ARG A 732 -31.81 26.36 -30.86
C ARG A 732 -31.42 25.98 -29.43
N ALA A 733 -30.84 24.79 -29.27
CA ALA A 733 -30.21 24.39 -28.01
C ALA A 733 -28.75 24.84 -27.98
N VAL A 734 -28.37 25.56 -26.93
CA VAL A 734 -27.00 26.00 -26.67
C VAL A 734 -26.44 25.18 -25.51
N VAL A 735 -25.55 24.23 -25.79
CA VAL A 735 -24.85 23.45 -24.78
C VAL A 735 -23.61 24.23 -24.34
N LEU A 736 -23.61 24.76 -23.13
CA LEU A 736 -22.51 25.54 -22.59
C LEU A 736 -21.27 24.66 -22.33
N GLY A 737 -20.08 25.22 -22.56
CA GLY A 737 -18.81 24.53 -22.35
C GLY A 737 -18.42 24.41 -20.86
N VAL A 738 -17.30 23.72 -20.62
CA VAL A 738 -16.73 23.42 -19.28
C VAL A 738 -16.53 24.65 -18.39
N LYS A 739 -16.31 25.83 -18.98
CA LYS A 739 -16.06 27.08 -18.24
C LYS A 739 -17.29 27.62 -17.51
N TYR A 740 -18.48 27.18 -17.88
CA TYR A 740 -19.73 27.77 -17.42
C TYR A 740 -20.61 26.74 -16.69
N PRO A 741 -20.17 26.21 -15.52
CA PRO A 741 -20.96 25.27 -14.75
C PRO A 741 -22.14 25.95 -14.03
N HIS A 742 -23.18 25.17 -13.77
CA HIS A 742 -24.30 25.55 -12.91
C HIS A 742 -24.14 24.91 -11.53
N ASN A 743 -24.38 25.70 -10.47
CA ASN A 743 -24.25 25.29 -9.07
C ASN A 743 -25.59 25.28 -8.31
N GLY A 744 -26.72 25.38 -9.02
CA GLY A 744 -28.07 25.40 -8.43
C GLY A 744 -28.52 26.79 -7.94
N ARG A 745 -27.79 27.86 -8.24
CA ARG A 745 -28.12 29.25 -7.85
C ARG A 745 -28.25 30.15 -9.07
N ASP A 746 -29.06 31.19 -8.96
CA ASP A 746 -29.38 32.12 -10.05
C ASP A 746 -28.19 32.96 -10.57
N GLY A 747 -27.11 33.06 -9.77
CA GLY A 747 -25.87 33.76 -10.12
C GLY A 747 -24.72 32.87 -10.61
N SER A 748 -25.00 31.63 -11.03
CA SER A 748 -23.96 30.72 -11.54
C SER A 748 -23.33 31.21 -12.86
N ASP A 749 -22.09 30.80 -13.14
CA ASP A 749 -21.39 31.12 -14.40
C ASP A 749 -22.19 30.71 -15.64
N ALA A 750 -22.90 29.57 -15.58
CA ALA A 750 -23.82 29.12 -16.62
C ALA A 750 -24.89 30.16 -16.97
N LEU A 751 -25.55 30.74 -15.96
CA LEU A 751 -26.64 31.69 -16.16
C LEU A 751 -26.16 33.09 -16.54
N VAL A 752 -24.94 33.46 -16.11
CA VAL A 752 -24.27 34.69 -16.56
C VAL A 752 -23.96 34.60 -18.05
N GLU A 753 -23.35 33.51 -18.50
CA GLU A 753 -23.04 33.30 -19.92
C GLU A 753 -24.32 33.15 -20.76
N ALA A 754 -25.29 32.37 -20.28
CA ALA A 754 -26.57 32.24 -20.96
C ALA A 754 -27.29 33.59 -21.10
N LYS A 755 -27.16 34.50 -20.13
CA LYS A 755 -27.71 35.85 -20.20
C LYS A 755 -26.98 36.72 -21.23
N ASP A 756 -25.66 36.63 -21.32
CA ASP A 756 -24.90 37.32 -22.38
C ASP A 756 -25.36 36.83 -23.76
N ILE A 757 -25.37 35.51 -23.98
CA ILE A 757 -25.81 34.90 -25.24
C ILE A 757 -27.26 35.26 -25.55
N LEU A 758 -28.17 35.27 -24.57
CA LEU A 758 -29.57 35.61 -24.79
C LEU A 758 -29.77 37.08 -25.19
N THR A 759 -28.95 37.99 -24.65
CA THR A 759 -29.12 39.44 -24.86
C THR A 759 -28.27 40.00 -25.99
N GLN A 760 -27.14 39.36 -26.30
CA GLN A 760 -26.15 39.81 -27.28
C GLN A 760 -25.84 38.74 -28.33
N ARG A 761 -25.39 39.21 -29.48
CA ARG A 761 -24.68 38.47 -30.51
C ARG A 761 -23.39 39.25 -30.79
N GLY A 762 -22.32 38.89 -30.09
CA GLY A 762 -21.10 39.69 -30.08
C GLY A 762 -21.37 41.08 -29.52
N SER A 763 -21.16 42.12 -30.32
CA SER A 763 -21.40 43.51 -29.92
C SER A 763 -22.80 44.04 -30.26
N THR A 764 -23.67 43.22 -30.87
CA THR A 764 -25.02 43.64 -31.29
C THR A 764 -26.11 43.01 -30.43
N PRO A 765 -27.17 43.75 -30.04
CA PRO A 765 -28.30 43.18 -29.31
C PRO A 765 -28.97 42.05 -30.10
N ARG A 766 -29.24 40.93 -29.43
CA ARG A 766 -29.91 39.77 -30.04
C ARG A 766 -31.41 40.03 -30.23
N VAL A 767 -31.93 39.63 -31.39
CA VAL A 767 -33.33 39.81 -31.79
C VAL A 767 -34.18 38.59 -31.44
N TYR A 768 -33.79 37.38 -31.85
CA TYR A 768 -34.63 36.17 -31.71
C TYR A 768 -34.45 35.46 -30.37
N ARG A 769 -34.65 36.22 -29.28
CA ARG A 769 -34.38 35.75 -27.91
C ARG A 769 -35.27 34.59 -27.49
N ASN A 770 -36.50 34.52 -28.00
CA ASN A 770 -37.42 33.45 -27.64
C ASN A 770 -37.03 32.10 -28.25
N MET A 771 -36.03 32.05 -29.14
CA MET A 771 -35.61 30.82 -29.82
C MET A 771 -34.47 30.08 -29.12
N LEU A 772 -33.95 30.59 -27.99
CA LEU A 772 -32.79 30.02 -27.31
C LEU A 772 -33.17 29.24 -26.05
N VAL A 773 -32.59 28.06 -25.91
CA VAL A 773 -32.55 27.30 -24.65
C VAL A 773 -31.12 26.84 -24.38
N PHE A 774 -30.78 26.64 -23.11
CA PHE A 774 -29.41 26.39 -22.67
C PHE A 774 -29.30 25.08 -21.90
N ILE A 775 -28.21 24.34 -22.12
CA ILE A 775 -27.88 23.13 -21.38
C ILE A 775 -26.52 23.32 -20.72
N ALA A 776 -26.41 23.07 -19.41
CA ALA A 776 -25.20 23.31 -18.62
C ALA A 776 -24.80 22.10 -17.77
N ALA A 777 -23.51 22.05 -17.43
CA ALA A 777 -22.96 21.04 -16.54
C ALA A 777 -23.23 21.36 -15.06
N GLU A 778 -23.45 20.35 -14.22
CA GLU A 778 -23.48 20.50 -12.77
C GLU A 778 -22.05 20.58 -12.21
N GLY A 779 -21.74 21.61 -11.43
CA GLY A 779 -20.37 21.88 -10.94
C GLY A 779 -19.68 20.69 -10.26
N ARG A 780 -20.37 19.98 -9.34
CA ARG A 780 -19.77 18.82 -8.64
C ARG A 780 -19.48 17.64 -9.58
N GLN A 781 -20.37 17.39 -10.54
CA GLN A 781 -20.18 16.33 -11.53
C GLN A 781 -19.06 16.69 -12.51
N LEU A 782 -18.92 17.98 -12.81
CA LEU A 782 -17.85 18.50 -13.64
C LEU A 782 -16.47 18.29 -12.97
N ASP A 783 -16.35 18.50 -11.66
CA ASP A 783 -15.11 18.21 -10.94
C ASP A 783 -14.73 16.72 -11.02
N HIS A 784 -15.70 15.82 -10.85
CA HIS A 784 -15.48 14.37 -11.03
C HIS A 784 -15.10 14.01 -12.47
N LEU A 785 -15.65 14.70 -13.47
CA LEU A 785 -15.26 14.54 -14.87
C LEU A 785 -13.83 15.03 -15.11
N LYS A 786 -13.44 16.18 -14.55
CA LYS A 786 -12.06 16.70 -14.66
C LYS A 786 -11.04 15.68 -14.14
N ASP A 787 -11.32 15.03 -13.01
CA ASP A 787 -10.46 13.98 -12.48
C ASP A 787 -10.43 12.73 -13.37
N ALA A 788 -11.57 12.32 -13.93
CA ALA A 788 -11.63 11.20 -14.87
C ALA A 788 -10.86 11.47 -16.17
N VAL A 789 -10.91 12.71 -16.69
CA VAL A 789 -10.13 13.13 -17.86
C VAL A 789 -8.63 13.12 -17.56
N ARG A 790 -8.20 13.64 -16.40
CA ARG A 790 -6.79 13.57 -15.99
C ARG A 790 -6.28 12.12 -15.93
N ALA A 791 -7.09 11.22 -15.36
CA ALA A 791 -6.74 9.80 -15.30
C ALA A 791 -6.62 9.19 -16.71
N SER A 792 -7.59 9.44 -17.60
CA SER A 792 -7.56 8.97 -18.99
C SER A 792 -6.31 9.47 -19.74
N LEU A 793 -6.01 10.77 -19.65
CA LEU A 793 -4.85 11.37 -20.29
C LEU A 793 -3.52 10.80 -19.74
N ALA A 794 -3.41 10.62 -18.42
CA ALA A 794 -2.23 10.06 -17.77
C ALA A 794 -1.96 8.62 -18.21
N TRP A 795 -2.99 7.75 -18.20
CA TRP A 795 -2.87 6.39 -18.72
C TRP A 795 -2.57 6.37 -20.22
N GLY A 796 -3.13 7.31 -20.98
CA GLY A 796 -2.86 7.47 -22.40
C GLY A 796 -1.42 7.85 -22.70
N GLU A 797 -0.79 8.65 -21.84
CA GLU A 797 0.65 8.94 -21.92
C GLU A 797 1.50 7.70 -21.55
N ILE A 798 1.15 6.97 -20.49
CA ILE A 798 1.88 5.74 -20.10
C ILE A 798 1.88 4.69 -21.21
N VAL A 799 0.72 4.45 -21.83
CA VAL A 799 0.62 3.49 -22.94
C VAL A 799 1.43 3.95 -24.15
N ARG A 800 1.47 5.26 -24.45
CA ARG A 800 2.31 5.83 -25.52
C ARG A 800 3.80 5.71 -25.21
N ASP A 801 4.19 5.85 -23.94
CA ASP A 801 5.57 5.82 -23.47
C ASP A 801 6.04 4.41 -23.05
N THR A 802 5.38 3.34 -23.50
CA THR A 802 5.69 1.96 -23.08
C THR A 802 7.19 1.63 -23.21
N GLU A 803 7.82 2.00 -24.32
CA GLU A 803 9.25 1.77 -24.57
C GLU A 803 10.14 2.66 -23.68
N ARG A 804 9.81 3.95 -23.55
CA ARG A 804 10.57 4.92 -22.74
C ARG A 804 10.57 4.56 -21.25
N LEU A 805 9.47 4.00 -20.78
CA LEU A 805 9.29 3.56 -19.39
C LEU A 805 9.83 2.15 -19.15
N ASN A 806 10.35 1.46 -20.18
CA ASN A 806 10.80 0.06 -20.11
C ASN A 806 9.77 -0.87 -19.46
N LEU A 807 8.48 -0.71 -19.80
CA LEU A 807 7.42 -1.51 -19.21
C LEU A 807 7.54 -2.97 -19.63
N THR A 808 7.35 -3.88 -18.68
CA THR A 808 7.26 -5.31 -18.97
C THR A 808 6.00 -5.63 -19.80
N GLN A 809 5.92 -6.83 -20.37
CA GLN A 809 4.74 -7.24 -21.15
C GLN A 809 3.45 -7.22 -20.32
N SER A 810 3.53 -7.66 -19.05
CA SER A 810 2.42 -7.59 -18.09
C SER A 810 2.04 -6.15 -17.76
N ASP A 811 3.03 -5.29 -17.48
CA ASP A 811 2.79 -3.86 -17.21
C ASP A 811 2.14 -3.15 -18.40
N SER A 812 2.58 -3.45 -19.63
CA SER A 812 1.97 -2.89 -20.84
C SER A 812 0.52 -3.34 -21.01
N ALA A 813 0.21 -4.61 -20.73
CA ALA A 813 -1.16 -5.12 -20.76
C ALA A 813 -2.03 -4.45 -19.69
N LEU A 814 -1.52 -4.32 -18.47
CA LEU A 814 -2.21 -3.64 -17.37
C LEU A 814 -2.50 -2.17 -17.69
N ALA A 815 -1.51 -1.44 -18.23
CA ALA A 815 -1.66 -0.03 -18.62
C ALA A 815 -2.74 0.15 -19.71
N LYS A 816 -2.81 -0.75 -20.70
CA LYS A 816 -3.86 -0.74 -21.74
C LYS A 816 -5.25 -0.99 -21.16
N THR A 817 -5.38 -1.95 -20.25
CA THR A 817 -6.64 -2.22 -19.55
C THR A 817 -7.08 -1.00 -18.72
N LYS A 818 -6.16 -0.40 -17.97
CA LYS A 818 -6.43 0.81 -17.16
C LYS A 818 -6.81 2.01 -18.01
N LEU A 819 -6.19 2.19 -19.19
CA LEU A 819 -6.58 3.21 -20.15
C LEU A 819 -8.02 3.01 -20.65
N ALA A 820 -8.40 1.77 -20.98
CA ALA A 820 -9.76 1.46 -21.41
C ALA A 820 -10.79 1.75 -20.30
N GLU A 821 -10.53 1.32 -19.06
CA GLU A 821 -11.36 1.61 -17.89
C GLU A 821 -11.50 3.12 -17.62
N ALA A 822 -10.39 3.87 -17.70
CA ALA A 822 -10.38 5.31 -17.50
C ALA A 822 -11.19 6.05 -18.59
N ASN A 823 -11.10 5.61 -19.84
CA ASN A 823 -11.89 6.16 -20.95
C ASN A 823 -13.38 5.91 -20.79
N GLU A 824 -13.80 4.72 -20.39
CA GLU A 824 -15.22 4.42 -20.14
C GLU A 824 -15.76 5.20 -18.93
N THR A 825 -14.95 5.37 -17.89
CA THR A 825 -15.29 6.21 -16.73
C THR A 825 -15.48 7.67 -17.15
N MET A 826 -14.55 8.21 -17.94
CA MET A 826 -14.64 9.57 -18.49
C MET A 826 -15.92 9.77 -19.31
N LYS A 827 -16.23 8.86 -20.25
CA LYS A 827 -17.46 8.93 -21.06
C LYS A 827 -18.72 8.88 -20.21
N THR A 828 -18.74 8.06 -19.16
CA THR A 828 -19.87 7.95 -18.24
C THR A 828 -20.07 9.26 -17.47
N ARG A 829 -19.00 9.80 -16.88
CA ARG A 829 -19.04 11.09 -16.16
C ARG A 829 -19.42 12.26 -17.05
N LEU A 830 -19.00 12.24 -18.34
CA LEU A 830 -19.37 13.26 -19.33
C LEU A 830 -20.90 13.31 -19.52
N LYS A 831 -21.54 12.14 -19.68
CA LYS A 831 -23.00 12.03 -19.84
C LYS A 831 -23.75 12.48 -18.57
N GLU A 832 -23.18 12.23 -17.40
CA GLU A 832 -23.78 12.62 -16.11
C GLU A 832 -23.63 14.12 -15.80
N ALA A 833 -22.57 14.75 -16.30
CA ALA A 833 -22.24 16.14 -15.97
C ALA A 833 -23.24 17.15 -16.58
N TRP A 834 -23.56 17.05 -17.88
CA TRP A 834 -24.51 17.94 -18.55
C TRP A 834 -25.95 17.55 -18.25
N CYS A 835 -26.49 18.08 -17.16
CA CYS A 835 -27.81 17.70 -16.67
C CYS A 835 -28.72 18.89 -16.32
N TYR A 836 -28.35 20.14 -16.56
CA TYR A 836 -29.26 21.28 -16.36
C TYR A 836 -29.80 21.80 -17.68
N LEU A 837 -31.10 22.06 -17.73
CA LEU A 837 -31.80 22.76 -18.80
C LEU A 837 -32.26 24.13 -18.28
N HIS A 838 -31.97 25.19 -19.01
CA HIS A 838 -32.38 26.55 -18.72
C HIS A 838 -33.07 27.18 -19.92
N TYR A 839 -34.17 27.90 -19.70
CA TYR A 839 -34.81 28.69 -20.75
C TYR A 839 -35.44 29.94 -20.16
N PRO A 840 -35.48 31.05 -20.93
CA PRO A 840 -36.11 32.27 -20.45
C PRO A 840 -37.63 32.13 -20.50
N ALA A 841 -38.29 32.66 -19.48
CA ALA A 841 -39.74 32.84 -19.44
C ALA A 841 -40.07 34.25 -18.96
N GLN A 842 -41.18 34.82 -19.44
CA GLN A 842 -41.59 36.17 -19.08
C GLN A 842 -43.11 36.18 -18.97
N GLU A 843 -43.64 36.57 -17.81
CA GLU A 843 -45.08 36.52 -17.55
C GLU A 843 -45.86 37.57 -18.38
N SER A 844 -45.27 38.75 -18.55
CA SER A 844 -45.85 39.87 -19.31
C SER A 844 -44.79 40.77 -19.91
N ALA A 845 -45.17 41.59 -20.89
CA ALA A 845 -44.25 42.50 -21.57
C ALA A 845 -43.59 43.56 -20.65
N GLN A 846 -44.23 43.91 -19.51
CA GLN A 846 -43.66 44.84 -18.52
C GLN A 846 -42.83 44.16 -17.42
N ALA A 847 -42.96 42.84 -17.25
CA ALA A 847 -42.19 42.09 -16.25
C ALA A 847 -40.77 41.82 -16.77
N ASP A 848 -39.80 41.72 -15.88
CA ASP A 848 -38.50 41.17 -16.23
C ASP A 848 -38.64 39.69 -16.59
N TRP A 849 -37.80 39.21 -17.50
CA TRP A 849 -37.74 37.78 -17.80
C TRP A 849 -36.91 37.06 -16.74
N GLU A 850 -37.29 35.82 -16.45
CA GLU A 850 -36.66 34.97 -15.45
C GLU A 850 -36.16 33.67 -16.09
N TRP A 851 -35.24 32.99 -15.39
CA TRP A 851 -34.74 31.68 -15.80
C TRP A 851 -35.62 30.58 -15.23
N VAL A 852 -36.21 29.76 -16.10
CA VAL A 852 -36.74 28.46 -15.69
C VAL A 852 -35.65 27.42 -15.81
N SER A 853 -35.37 26.73 -14.71
CA SER A 853 -34.27 25.77 -14.61
C SER A 853 -34.78 24.41 -14.16
N GLY A 854 -34.29 23.34 -14.78
CA GLY A 854 -34.66 21.99 -14.39
C GLY A 854 -33.61 20.95 -14.74
N LYS A 855 -33.51 19.89 -13.92
CA LYS A 855 -32.60 18.78 -14.18
C LYS A 855 -33.12 17.81 -15.24
N ILE A 856 -32.24 17.43 -16.15
CA ILE A 856 -32.39 16.37 -17.16
C ILE A 856 -31.87 15.06 -16.53
N PRO A 857 -32.59 13.92 -16.67
CA PRO A 857 -32.10 12.64 -16.17
C PRO A 857 -30.76 12.22 -16.82
N ALA A 858 -29.80 11.82 -15.99
CA ALA A 858 -28.44 11.44 -16.38
C ALA A 858 -28.37 10.05 -17.04
N GLN A 859 -28.60 10.00 -18.35
CA GLN A 859 -28.59 8.78 -19.19
C GLN A 859 -28.30 9.18 -20.66
N ASP A 860 -28.26 8.22 -21.60
CA ASP A 860 -28.01 8.50 -23.03
C ASP A 860 -29.14 9.27 -23.74
N GLY A 861 -28.80 10.20 -24.65
CA GLY A 861 -29.78 11.01 -25.39
C GLY A 861 -30.07 12.37 -24.76
N LEU A 862 -29.03 13.14 -24.44
CA LEU A 862 -29.11 14.47 -23.80
C LEU A 862 -30.13 15.39 -24.46
N LEU A 863 -30.02 15.61 -25.77
CA LEU A 863 -30.88 16.53 -26.53
C LEU A 863 -32.34 16.07 -26.56
N ALA A 864 -32.60 14.80 -26.86
CA ALA A 864 -33.94 14.25 -26.88
C ALA A 864 -34.65 14.37 -25.51
N ARG A 865 -33.93 14.13 -24.41
CA ARG A 865 -34.49 14.31 -23.06
C ARG A 865 -34.70 15.76 -22.68
N ALA A 866 -33.75 16.65 -23.01
CA ALA A 866 -33.90 18.08 -22.82
C ALA A 866 -35.16 18.57 -23.54
N SER A 867 -35.34 18.16 -24.79
CA SER A 867 -36.53 18.48 -25.59
C SER A 867 -37.82 17.95 -24.98
N LYS A 868 -37.87 16.68 -24.56
CA LYS A 868 -39.05 16.10 -23.88
C LYS A 868 -39.42 16.84 -22.60
N LYS A 869 -38.42 17.22 -21.79
CA LYS A 869 -38.62 17.99 -20.57
C LYS A 869 -39.17 19.38 -20.88
N LEU A 870 -38.58 20.04 -21.88
CA LEU A 870 -39.01 21.37 -22.34
C LEU A 870 -40.48 21.36 -22.82
N VAL A 871 -40.91 20.30 -23.51
CA VAL A 871 -42.32 20.13 -23.92
C VAL A 871 -43.22 19.85 -22.72
N ALA A 872 -42.80 18.97 -21.80
CA ALA A 872 -43.59 18.62 -20.62
C ALA A 872 -43.82 19.81 -19.67
N GLU A 873 -42.88 20.75 -19.62
CA GLU A 873 -42.97 21.99 -18.82
C GLU A 873 -43.57 23.17 -19.60
N GLU A 874 -44.11 22.94 -20.80
CA GLU A 874 -44.61 23.96 -21.73
C GLU A 874 -43.59 25.07 -22.11
N GLY A 875 -42.30 24.84 -21.89
CA GLY A 875 -41.23 25.70 -22.37
C GLY A 875 -41.00 25.62 -23.89
N LEU A 876 -41.60 24.64 -24.57
CA LEU A 876 -41.64 24.51 -26.02
C LEU A 876 -42.95 23.86 -26.46
N LEU A 877 -43.65 24.51 -27.39
CA LEU A 877 -44.89 23.99 -27.94
C LEU A 877 -44.66 23.34 -29.30
N THR A 878 -44.88 22.03 -29.38
CA THR A 878 -44.92 21.27 -30.63
C THR A 878 -46.26 21.36 -31.35
N GLU A 879 -47.29 21.77 -30.61
CA GLU A 879 -48.65 22.02 -31.09
C GLU A 879 -49.21 23.25 -30.36
N LEU A 880 -49.96 24.10 -31.08
CA LEU A 880 -50.58 25.29 -30.53
C LEU A 880 -52.03 25.37 -31.00
N GLY A 881 -52.96 25.42 -30.05
CA GLY A 881 -54.38 25.56 -30.36
C GLY A 881 -54.76 27.01 -30.70
N PRO A 882 -55.73 27.25 -31.60
CA PRO A 882 -56.11 28.59 -32.05
C PRO A 882 -56.60 29.47 -30.89
N SER A 883 -57.34 28.92 -29.92
CA SER A 883 -57.83 29.68 -28.76
C SER A 883 -56.72 30.13 -27.81
N ARG A 884 -55.65 29.33 -27.67
CA ARG A 884 -54.48 29.71 -26.86
C ARG A 884 -53.70 30.83 -27.55
N LEU A 885 -53.45 30.66 -28.85
CA LEU A 885 -52.79 31.69 -29.66
C LEU A 885 -53.57 33.01 -29.59
N ASP A 886 -54.89 32.98 -29.82
CA ASP A 886 -55.70 34.20 -29.76
C ASP A 886 -55.69 34.86 -28.38
N ARG A 887 -55.79 34.09 -27.30
CA ARG A 887 -55.70 34.62 -25.92
C ARG A 887 -54.40 35.37 -25.69
N ASP A 888 -53.28 34.83 -26.16
CA ASP A 888 -51.96 35.46 -26.03
C ASP A 888 -51.86 36.71 -26.91
N LEU A 889 -52.48 36.71 -28.09
CA LEU A 889 -52.57 37.87 -28.98
C LEU A 889 -53.46 38.97 -28.44
N GLN A 890 -54.61 38.64 -27.84
CA GLN A 890 -55.54 39.60 -27.23
C GLN A 890 -54.87 40.36 -26.09
N LYS A 891 -54.01 39.67 -25.35
CA LYS A 891 -53.31 40.25 -24.20
C LYS A 891 -52.25 41.28 -24.62
N TYR A 892 -51.59 41.12 -25.76
CA TYR A 892 -50.37 41.90 -26.07
C TYR A 892 -50.24 42.48 -27.49
N ILE A 893 -50.86 41.88 -28.51
CA ILE A 893 -50.55 42.16 -29.93
C ILE A 893 -51.72 42.81 -30.66
N TRP A 894 -52.94 42.35 -30.40
CA TRP A 894 -54.12 42.77 -31.16
C TRP A 894 -54.35 44.29 -31.11
N ASN A 895 -54.20 44.97 -29.96
CA ASN A 895 -54.21 46.44 -29.79
C ASN A 895 -55.16 47.19 -30.76
N ASP A 896 -56.43 46.78 -30.81
CA ASP A 896 -57.49 47.32 -31.70
C ASP A 896 -57.24 47.26 -33.22
N LYS A 897 -56.18 46.57 -33.66
CA LYS A 897 -55.95 46.28 -35.07
C LYS A 897 -57.03 45.32 -35.61
N PRO A 898 -57.58 45.58 -36.81
CA PRO A 898 -58.58 44.70 -37.43
C PRO A 898 -57.99 43.37 -37.94
N TRP A 899 -56.69 43.37 -38.25
CA TRP A 899 -55.96 42.21 -38.77
C TRP A 899 -54.47 42.25 -38.38
N LEU A 900 -53.79 41.10 -38.46
CA LEU A 900 -52.35 40.95 -38.22
C LEU A 900 -51.69 40.13 -39.34
N SER A 901 -50.54 40.58 -39.87
CA SER A 901 -49.77 39.79 -40.84
C SER A 901 -49.16 38.55 -40.18
N LEU A 902 -49.22 37.41 -40.89
CA LEU A 902 -48.62 36.15 -40.42
C LEU A 902 -47.10 36.21 -40.36
N LYS A 903 -46.45 36.98 -41.25
CA LYS A 903 -45.00 37.23 -41.18
C LYS A 903 -44.62 37.95 -39.90
N ASP A 904 -45.34 39.02 -39.54
CA ASP A 904 -45.09 39.78 -38.32
C ASP A 904 -45.39 38.95 -37.07
N LEU A 905 -46.46 38.15 -37.12
CA LEU A 905 -46.81 37.24 -36.02
C LEU A 905 -45.69 36.23 -35.77
N ARG A 906 -45.16 35.61 -36.82
CA ARG A 906 -44.00 34.71 -36.71
C ARG A 906 -42.80 35.44 -36.12
N GLU A 907 -42.51 36.65 -36.58
CA GLU A 907 -41.42 37.47 -36.08
C GLU A 907 -41.55 37.75 -34.58
N TYR A 908 -42.77 38.11 -34.13
CA TYR A 908 -43.07 38.38 -32.73
C TYR A 908 -42.91 37.15 -31.85
N LEU A 909 -43.42 35.98 -32.28
CA LEU A 909 -43.27 34.71 -31.56
C LEU A 909 -41.79 34.34 -31.38
N ASN A 910 -40.93 34.64 -32.36
CA ASN A 910 -39.50 34.36 -32.27
C ASN A 910 -38.72 35.37 -31.42
N ARG A 911 -39.17 36.63 -31.38
CA ARG A 911 -38.48 37.74 -30.69
C ARG A 911 -38.84 37.83 -29.21
N TYR A 912 -40.12 37.78 -28.87
CA TYR A 912 -40.62 38.18 -27.55
C TYR A 912 -40.79 36.98 -26.62
N ILE A 913 -40.13 37.02 -25.47
CA ILE A 913 -40.11 35.92 -24.48
C ILE A 913 -41.49 35.73 -23.82
N TYR A 914 -42.29 36.80 -23.71
CA TYR A 914 -43.65 36.73 -23.16
C TYR A 914 -44.68 36.07 -24.10
N LEU A 915 -44.28 35.75 -25.33
CA LEU A 915 -45.09 34.98 -26.27
C LEU A 915 -44.66 33.50 -26.26
N PRO A 916 -45.57 32.57 -26.60
CA PRO A 916 -45.26 31.14 -26.58
C PRO A 916 -44.13 30.77 -27.54
N ARG A 917 -43.13 30.05 -27.03
CA ARG A 917 -42.06 29.46 -27.84
C ARG A 917 -42.59 28.25 -28.59
N ILE A 918 -42.65 28.34 -29.92
CA ILE A 918 -43.10 27.27 -30.80
C ILE A 918 -41.92 26.55 -31.46
N LYS A 919 -42.07 25.25 -31.74
CA LYS A 919 -41.02 24.43 -32.37
C LYS A 919 -40.53 24.99 -33.70
N ASP A 920 -41.48 25.21 -34.62
CA ASP A 920 -41.22 25.62 -35.99
C ASP A 920 -42.45 26.34 -36.56
N GLN A 921 -42.32 26.91 -37.76
CA GLN A 921 -43.40 27.62 -38.45
C GLN A 921 -44.64 26.74 -38.72
N GLY A 922 -44.46 25.42 -38.80
CA GLY A 922 -45.55 24.47 -39.02
C GLY A 922 -46.55 24.44 -37.87
N VAL A 923 -46.09 24.73 -36.65
CA VAL A 923 -46.96 24.87 -35.47
C VAL A 923 -47.93 26.04 -35.64
N LEU A 924 -47.44 27.18 -36.13
CA LEU A 924 -48.27 28.35 -36.40
C LEU A 924 -49.26 28.11 -37.55
N ILE A 925 -48.79 27.51 -38.65
CA ILE A 925 -49.64 27.15 -39.81
C ILE A 925 -50.80 26.26 -39.36
N LYS A 926 -50.51 25.21 -38.59
CA LYS A 926 -51.53 24.28 -38.07
C LYS A 926 -52.51 24.98 -37.13
N ALA A 927 -52.04 25.90 -36.28
CA ALA A 927 -52.90 26.67 -35.38
C ALA A 927 -53.91 27.52 -36.16
N VAL A 928 -53.46 28.19 -37.22
CA VAL A 928 -54.31 29.02 -38.08
C VAL A 928 -55.28 28.16 -38.91
N GLN A 929 -54.81 27.07 -39.49
CA GLN A 929 -55.66 26.11 -40.20
C GLN A 929 -56.77 25.56 -39.28
N ALA A 930 -56.43 25.21 -38.04
CA ALA A 930 -57.39 24.73 -37.06
C ALA A 930 -58.45 25.79 -36.70
N ALA A 931 -58.13 27.09 -36.76
CA ALA A 931 -59.09 28.16 -36.51
C ALA A 931 -60.19 28.22 -37.58
N VAL A 932 -59.85 27.98 -38.85
CA VAL A 932 -60.78 28.14 -39.99
C VAL A 932 -61.41 26.84 -40.49
N ASN A 933 -60.90 25.68 -40.06
CA ASN A 933 -61.43 24.36 -40.46
C ASN A 933 -62.67 23.93 -39.65
N GLY A 934 -62.93 24.54 -38.49
CA GLY A 934 -64.03 24.18 -37.60
C GLY A 934 -65.43 24.34 -38.19
N MET A 935 -66.43 23.68 -37.58
CA MET A 935 -67.85 23.81 -37.96
C MET A 935 -68.49 25.15 -37.55
N LEU A 936 -67.83 25.86 -36.63
CA LEU A 936 -68.15 27.18 -36.12
C LEU A 936 -66.92 28.09 -36.32
N PRO A 937 -67.08 29.42 -36.40
CA PRO A 937 -65.96 30.34 -36.53
C PRO A 937 -64.98 30.19 -35.36
N GLY A 938 -63.70 30.04 -35.68
CA GLY A 938 -62.64 30.05 -34.69
C GLY A 938 -62.42 31.44 -34.07
N PRO A 939 -61.46 31.58 -33.15
CA PRO A 939 -61.19 32.84 -32.46
C PRO A 939 -60.64 33.96 -33.37
N PHE A 940 -60.20 33.61 -34.58
CA PHE A 940 -59.85 34.54 -35.66
C PHE A 940 -60.02 33.84 -37.02
N ALA A 941 -60.21 34.62 -38.07
CA ALA A 941 -60.26 34.17 -39.47
C ALA A 941 -58.89 34.33 -40.16
N TYR A 942 -58.75 33.78 -41.37
CA TYR A 942 -57.56 33.92 -42.22
C TYR A 942 -57.93 34.57 -43.56
N ALA A 943 -57.06 35.40 -44.12
CA ALA A 943 -57.16 35.86 -45.49
C ALA A 943 -55.81 35.77 -46.19
N GLU A 944 -55.81 35.41 -47.47
CA GLU A 944 -54.60 35.35 -48.29
C GLU A 944 -53.96 36.74 -48.49
N ARG A 945 -54.80 37.79 -48.55
CA ARG A 945 -54.32 39.16 -48.71
C ARG A 945 -55.33 40.21 -48.25
N TRP A 946 -54.82 41.31 -47.68
CA TRP A 946 -55.57 42.56 -47.52
C TRP A 946 -55.36 43.49 -48.72
N ASP A 947 -56.45 43.98 -49.34
CA ASP A 947 -56.39 44.97 -50.43
C ASP A 947 -56.85 46.35 -49.95
N GLU A 948 -55.89 47.23 -49.70
CA GLU A 948 -56.11 48.62 -49.26
C GLU A 948 -56.95 49.45 -50.25
N LYS A 949 -56.95 49.10 -51.55
CA LYS A 949 -57.67 49.90 -52.57
C LYS A 949 -59.16 49.60 -52.59
N SER A 950 -59.53 48.35 -52.33
CA SER A 950 -60.92 47.91 -52.34
C SER A 950 -61.52 47.80 -50.95
N ASP A 951 -60.70 47.94 -49.89
CA ASP A 951 -61.11 47.75 -48.49
C ASP A 951 -61.69 46.34 -48.28
N THR A 952 -61.10 45.32 -48.93
CA THR A 952 -61.56 43.92 -48.86
C THR A 952 -60.46 42.91 -48.55
N TYR A 953 -60.87 41.80 -47.92
CA TYR A 953 -60.01 40.64 -47.65
C TYR A 953 -60.16 39.60 -48.75
N LEU A 954 -59.09 39.39 -49.52
CA LEU A 954 -59.05 38.37 -50.57
C LEU A 954 -58.74 37.00 -49.96
N GLY A 955 -59.48 35.98 -50.40
CA GLY A 955 -59.31 34.61 -49.88
C GLY A 955 -59.74 34.44 -48.42
N LEU A 956 -60.70 35.24 -47.94
CA LEU A 956 -61.19 35.21 -46.54
C LEU A 956 -61.82 33.85 -46.20
N ALA A 957 -61.21 33.15 -45.24
CA ALA A 957 -61.62 31.88 -44.67
C ALA A 957 -62.00 32.06 -43.20
N ILE A 958 -63.26 31.76 -42.86
CA ILE A 958 -63.83 31.98 -41.51
C ILE A 958 -64.11 30.65 -40.80
N GLU A 959 -64.87 29.77 -41.43
CA GLU A 959 -65.25 28.44 -40.93
C GLU A 959 -65.42 27.45 -42.09
N ARG A 960 -65.27 26.15 -41.82
CA ARG A 960 -65.37 25.04 -42.80
C ARG A 960 -64.45 25.17 -44.02
N ALA A 961 -63.35 25.91 -43.89
CA ALA A 961 -62.42 26.19 -44.98
C ALA A 961 -61.33 25.10 -45.12
N VAL A 962 -61.75 23.84 -45.26
CA VAL A 962 -60.86 22.65 -45.26
C VAL A 962 -59.76 22.70 -46.34
N SER A 963 -60.02 23.41 -47.44
CA SER A 963 -59.07 23.60 -48.55
C SER A 963 -58.21 24.85 -48.44
N ALA A 964 -58.28 25.62 -47.34
CA ALA A 964 -57.48 26.83 -47.17
C ALA A 964 -55.99 26.49 -47.01
N VAL A 965 -55.17 27.01 -47.94
CA VAL A 965 -53.71 26.89 -47.86
C VAL A 965 -53.19 28.09 -47.09
N VAL A 966 -52.72 27.84 -45.87
CA VAL A 966 -52.13 28.89 -45.02
C VAL A 966 -50.65 29.02 -45.37
N VAL A 967 -50.25 30.22 -45.79
CA VAL A 967 -48.87 30.59 -46.10
C VAL A 967 -48.42 31.66 -45.10
N ILE A 968 -47.15 31.64 -44.71
CA ILE A 968 -46.56 32.70 -43.88
C ILE A 968 -45.75 33.61 -44.81
N ASP A 969 -46.38 34.69 -45.26
CA ASP A 969 -45.77 35.75 -46.06
C ASP A 969 -46.24 37.14 -45.60
N GLY A 970 -45.80 38.19 -46.31
CA GLY A 970 -46.13 39.56 -45.97
C GLY A 970 -47.58 39.95 -46.27
N ASP A 971 -48.26 39.21 -47.15
CA ASP A 971 -49.61 39.54 -47.62
C ASP A 971 -50.68 38.82 -46.78
N SER A 972 -50.39 37.61 -46.30
CA SER A 972 -51.30 36.75 -45.55
C SER A 972 -51.58 37.30 -44.15
N VAL A 973 -52.86 37.36 -43.76
CA VAL A 973 -53.31 37.97 -42.51
C VAL A 973 -54.27 37.09 -41.71
N ILE A 974 -54.24 37.21 -40.39
CA ILE A 974 -55.33 36.78 -39.52
C ILE A 974 -56.24 37.98 -39.21
N VAL A 975 -57.54 37.74 -39.17
CA VAL A 975 -58.57 38.79 -39.07
C VAL A 975 -59.44 38.55 -37.84
N ARG A 976 -59.78 39.60 -37.10
CA ARG A 976 -60.69 39.47 -35.95
C ARG A 976 -62.06 38.93 -36.41
N PRO A 977 -62.74 38.08 -35.62
CA PRO A 977 -64.02 37.49 -36.01
C PRO A 977 -65.07 38.53 -36.42
N GLU A 978 -65.23 39.59 -35.64
CA GLU A 978 -66.21 40.66 -35.91
C GLU A 978 -65.96 41.38 -37.25
N VAL A 979 -64.68 41.58 -37.59
CA VAL A 979 -64.27 42.23 -38.85
C VAL A 979 -64.45 41.27 -40.03
N ALA A 980 -64.08 40.00 -39.84
CA ALA A 980 -64.24 38.97 -40.86
C ALA A 980 -65.72 38.72 -41.19
N GLU A 981 -66.61 38.73 -40.18
CA GLU A 981 -68.05 38.61 -40.38
C GLU A 981 -68.65 39.82 -41.13
N ALA A 982 -68.18 41.03 -40.84
CA ALA A 982 -68.60 42.23 -41.57
C ALA A 982 -68.19 42.21 -43.05
N HIS A 983 -67.14 41.46 -43.40
CA HIS A 983 -66.62 41.30 -44.76
C HIS A 983 -66.96 39.93 -45.37
N ARG A 984 -67.90 39.19 -44.76
CA ARG A 984 -68.35 37.88 -45.26
C ARG A 984 -68.93 38.08 -46.67
N PRO A 985 -68.42 37.37 -47.70
CA PRO A 985 -68.96 37.51 -49.05
C PRO A 985 -70.45 37.12 -49.05
N ALA A 986 -71.29 37.99 -49.63
CA ALA A 986 -72.71 37.70 -49.81
C ALA A 986 -72.87 36.43 -50.67
N PRO A 987 -73.76 35.49 -50.31
CA PRO A 987 -74.00 34.30 -51.12
C PRO A 987 -74.43 34.74 -52.52
N VAL A 988 -73.71 34.29 -53.54
CA VAL A 988 -74.03 34.59 -54.94
C VAL A 988 -75.40 33.99 -55.27
N GLN A 989 -76.44 34.83 -55.34
CA GLN A 989 -77.75 34.45 -55.85
C GLN A 989 -77.72 34.42 -57.37
N SER A 990 -78.03 33.26 -57.92
CA SER A 990 -78.12 32.94 -59.35
C SER A 990 -79.18 33.79 -60.06
N GLY A 991 -78.77 34.56 -61.07
CA GLY A 991 -79.65 35.18 -62.05
C GLY A 991 -79.60 34.43 -63.38
N SER A 992 -80.74 33.88 -63.79
CA SER A 992 -80.93 33.06 -65.00
C SER A 992 -81.48 33.87 -66.18
N GLY A 993 -81.04 33.51 -67.40
CA GLY A 993 -81.75 33.75 -68.68
C GLY A 993 -80.77 33.99 -69.83
N ASP A 994 -80.89 33.41 -71.02
CA ASP A 994 -81.75 32.37 -71.59
C ASP A 994 -81.15 32.04 -72.97
N ALA A 995 -81.16 30.77 -73.39
CA ALA A 995 -81.12 30.29 -74.80
C ALA A 995 -80.72 28.80 -74.87
N THR A 996 -81.75 27.94 -74.88
CA THR A 996 -82.04 26.88 -75.88
C THR A 996 -80.91 26.05 -76.53
N PRO A 997 -81.20 24.83 -76.99
CA PRO A 997 -82.01 23.74 -76.39
C PRO A 997 -81.22 22.41 -76.42
N GLY A 998 -81.44 21.44 -75.54
CA GLY A 998 -82.71 21.11 -74.90
C GLY A 998 -83.24 19.82 -75.51
N THR A 999 -82.66 18.70 -75.10
CA THR A 999 -83.01 17.32 -75.48
C THR A 999 -82.24 16.38 -74.56
N GLY A 1000 -82.84 15.47 -73.82
CA GLY A 1000 -84.25 15.17 -73.61
C GLY A 1000 -84.23 14.00 -72.63
N GLY A 1001 -84.84 14.19 -71.47
CA GLY A 1001 -85.98 13.34 -71.16
C GLY A 1001 -85.55 12.17 -70.26
N SER A 1002 -86.35 11.71 -69.33
CA SER A 1002 -87.74 12.05 -69.09
C SER A 1002 -88.05 11.57 -67.68
N THR A 1003 -88.82 12.38 -66.94
CA THR A 1003 -90.04 12.01 -66.20
C THR A 1003 -90.18 10.56 -65.70
N PRO A 1004 -90.82 10.28 -64.54
CA PRO A 1004 -92.05 10.98 -64.12
C PRO A 1004 -92.27 11.09 -62.59
N ALA A 1005 -93.40 11.73 -62.27
CA ALA A 1005 -94.29 11.47 -61.12
C ALA A 1005 -94.52 9.94 -60.86
N PRO A 1006 -95.27 9.47 -59.84
CA PRO A 1006 -96.32 10.14 -59.05
C PRO A 1006 -96.28 9.71 -57.56
N ASP A 1007 -97.12 10.21 -56.65
CA ASP A 1007 -98.49 9.76 -56.42
C ASP A 1007 -98.69 8.22 -56.50
N GLY A 1008 -99.21 7.66 -55.39
CA GLY A 1008 -100.16 6.54 -55.38
C GLY A 1008 -99.65 5.09 -55.48
N GLN A 1009 -99.85 4.31 -54.41
CA GLN A 1009 -99.95 2.83 -54.34
C GLN A 1009 -100.86 2.18 -55.43
N PRO A 1010 -100.97 0.82 -55.61
CA PRO A 1010 -100.20 -0.36 -55.09
C PRO A 1010 -99.85 -1.48 -56.15
N THR A 1011 -99.13 -2.57 -55.73
CA THR A 1011 -99.11 -4.02 -56.22
C THR A 1011 -98.69 -4.33 -57.68
N ASP A 1012 -98.03 -5.41 -58.13
CA ASP A 1012 -97.51 -6.72 -57.62
C ASP A 1012 -96.50 -7.33 -58.67
N ASP A 1013 -95.69 -8.32 -58.22
CA ASP A 1013 -95.04 -9.46 -58.94
C ASP A 1013 -93.72 -9.41 -59.79
N VAL A 1014 -92.59 -9.88 -59.18
CA VAL A 1014 -91.73 -11.08 -59.50
C VAL A 1014 -91.00 -11.22 -60.89
N PRO A 1015 -89.80 -11.87 -61.07
CA PRO A 1015 -88.48 -11.89 -60.37
C PRO A 1015 -87.20 -11.82 -61.29
N SER A 1016 -86.00 -11.84 -60.66
CA SER A 1016 -84.70 -12.48 -61.10
C SER A 1016 -83.42 -11.60 -61.29
N ALA A 1017 -82.28 -12.21 -60.95
CA ALA A 1017 -80.93 -11.70 -60.58
C ALA A 1017 -79.93 -11.48 -61.76
N PRO A 1018 -78.57 -11.35 -61.62
CA PRO A 1018 -77.64 -10.62 -60.71
C PRO A 1018 -76.60 -9.70 -61.46
N GLN A 1019 -75.63 -9.08 -60.71
CA GLN A 1019 -74.23 -8.62 -61.07
C GLN A 1019 -73.84 -7.11 -61.21
N PRO A 1020 -72.54 -6.72 -60.99
CA PRO A 1020 -72.09 -5.54 -60.21
C PRO A 1020 -71.14 -4.51 -60.92
N GLU A 1021 -70.77 -3.44 -60.20
CA GLU A 1021 -69.85 -2.33 -60.58
C GLU A 1021 -68.34 -2.73 -60.62
N LYS A 1022 -67.59 -2.19 -61.61
CA LYS A 1022 -66.15 -2.45 -61.87
C LYS A 1022 -65.22 -1.47 -61.15
N LYS A 1023 -64.10 -2.01 -60.65
CA LYS A 1023 -63.00 -1.38 -59.89
C LYS A 1023 -61.73 -1.19 -60.77
N PRO A 1024 -60.76 -0.35 -60.38
CA PRO A 1024 -59.44 -0.28 -61.01
C PRO A 1024 -58.50 -1.45 -60.56
N THR A 1025 -57.30 -1.62 -61.17
CA THR A 1025 -56.54 -2.91 -61.22
C THR A 1025 -54.98 -2.89 -61.08
N ARG A 1026 -54.28 -1.97 -60.38
CA ARG A 1026 -52.78 -2.02 -60.28
C ARG A 1026 -52.09 -1.20 -59.17
N PHE A 1027 -50.96 -1.68 -58.62
CA PHE A 1027 -50.06 -0.96 -57.66
C PHE A 1027 -48.55 -1.11 -57.95
N SER A 1028 -47.74 -0.05 -57.75
CA SER A 1028 -46.25 -0.12 -57.72
C SER A 1028 -45.56 0.99 -56.88
N GLY A 1029 -44.36 0.71 -56.29
CA GLY A 1029 -43.46 1.71 -55.66
C GLY A 1029 -42.13 1.16 -55.03
N ALA A 1030 -41.08 2.00 -54.86
CA ALA A 1030 -39.72 1.62 -54.37
C ALA A 1030 -39.09 2.62 -53.34
N VAL A 1031 -38.07 2.20 -52.56
CA VAL A 1031 -37.34 3.04 -51.55
C VAL A 1031 -35.83 2.65 -51.42
N MET A 1032 -34.98 3.57 -50.91
CA MET A 1032 -33.56 3.36 -50.53
C MET A 1032 -33.36 3.64 -49.02
N ILE A 1033 -32.61 2.81 -48.29
CA ILE A 1033 -32.36 2.91 -46.83
C ILE A 1033 -30.85 2.81 -46.52
N SER A 1034 -30.36 3.56 -45.53
CA SER A 1034 -29.01 3.50 -44.91
C SER A 1034 -29.11 2.98 -43.44
N PRO A 1035 -28.06 2.51 -42.75
CA PRO A 1035 -27.85 1.10 -42.43
C PRO A 1035 -27.73 0.82 -40.91
N GLU A 1036 -28.70 1.23 -40.09
CA GLU A 1036 -28.51 1.24 -38.62
C GLU A 1036 -29.53 0.46 -37.78
N ARG A 1037 -30.28 -0.50 -38.35
CA ARG A 1037 -30.63 -1.84 -37.75
C ARG A 1037 -31.91 -2.47 -38.35
N PRO A 1038 -31.78 -3.57 -39.11
CA PRO A 1038 -32.86 -4.51 -39.38
C PRO A 1038 -32.44 -5.90 -38.84
N ALA A 1039 -32.86 -6.28 -37.64
CA ALA A 1039 -32.44 -7.55 -37.04
C ALA A 1039 -33.65 -8.41 -36.69
N ARG A 1040 -34.02 -9.34 -37.60
CA ARG A 1040 -34.14 -10.75 -37.20
C ARG A 1040 -34.15 -11.81 -38.31
N ASP A 1041 -34.44 -11.48 -39.57
CA ASP A 1041 -34.56 -12.52 -40.63
C ASP A 1041 -33.57 -12.40 -41.83
N ILE A 1042 -32.65 -11.42 -41.83
CA ILE A 1042 -31.69 -11.18 -42.93
C ILE A 1042 -30.37 -11.97 -42.77
N HIS A 1043 -30.08 -12.48 -41.58
CA HIS A 1043 -28.78 -13.11 -41.26
C HIS A 1043 -28.51 -14.37 -42.12
N GLN A 1044 -29.53 -15.20 -42.36
CA GLN A 1044 -29.40 -16.42 -43.17
C GLN A 1044 -29.12 -16.15 -44.66
N ILE A 1045 -29.54 -15.01 -45.20
CA ILE A 1045 -29.33 -14.67 -46.63
C ILE A 1045 -27.96 -14.02 -46.85
N VAL A 1046 -27.47 -13.25 -45.88
CA VAL A 1046 -26.14 -12.62 -45.94
C VAL A 1046 -25.01 -13.66 -45.84
N GLU A 1047 -25.12 -14.60 -44.90
CA GLU A 1047 -24.12 -15.63 -44.63
C GLU A 1047 -24.04 -16.68 -45.75
N ALA A 1048 -25.18 -17.04 -46.36
CA ALA A 1048 -25.22 -18.10 -47.39
C ALA A 1048 -24.88 -17.61 -48.82
N ILE A 1049 -25.09 -16.33 -49.16
CA ILE A 1049 -25.02 -15.84 -50.54
C ILE A 1049 -24.15 -14.57 -50.71
N VAL A 1050 -24.27 -13.57 -49.83
CA VAL A 1050 -23.60 -12.27 -50.02
C VAL A 1050 -22.11 -12.32 -49.63
N GLU A 1051 -21.76 -13.05 -48.58
CA GLU A 1051 -20.36 -13.25 -48.15
C GLU A 1051 -19.55 -14.08 -49.17
N GLN A 1052 -20.19 -15.02 -49.86
CA GLN A 1052 -19.56 -15.80 -50.93
C GLN A 1052 -19.30 -14.95 -52.19
N LEU A 1053 -20.08 -13.88 -52.43
CA LEU A 1053 -19.94 -13.00 -53.60
C LEU A 1053 -19.01 -11.78 -53.38
N THR A 1054 -18.66 -11.49 -52.13
CA THR A 1054 -17.78 -10.35 -51.73
C THR A 1054 -16.31 -10.74 -51.51
N THR A 1055 -15.98 -12.03 -51.54
CA THR A 1055 -14.60 -12.54 -51.51
C THR A 1055 -13.88 -12.47 -52.87
N LEU A 1056 -14.58 -12.10 -53.95
CA LEU A 1056 -14.00 -11.89 -55.29
C LEU A 1056 -13.60 -10.40 -55.48
N PRO A 1057 -12.34 -10.08 -55.86
CA PRO A 1057 -11.91 -8.69 -56.01
C PRO A 1057 -12.65 -7.97 -57.15
N GLY A 1058 -13.33 -6.86 -56.83
CA GLY A 1058 -13.97 -5.97 -57.82
C GLY A 1058 -15.47 -6.18 -58.05
N SER A 1059 -16.17 -6.98 -57.24
CA SER A 1059 -17.62 -7.17 -57.38
C SER A 1059 -18.43 -5.99 -56.78
N GLN A 1060 -19.44 -5.53 -57.51
CA GLN A 1060 -20.50 -4.65 -57.00
C GLN A 1060 -21.81 -5.43 -56.95
N VAL A 1061 -22.25 -5.78 -55.74
CA VAL A 1061 -23.51 -6.51 -55.51
C VAL A 1061 -24.61 -5.50 -55.18
N LYS A 1062 -25.73 -5.58 -55.90
CA LYS A 1062 -26.90 -4.70 -55.72
C LYS A 1062 -28.14 -5.55 -55.47
N ILE A 1063 -28.83 -5.33 -54.35
CA ILE A 1063 -30.04 -6.05 -53.97
C ILE A 1063 -31.24 -5.13 -54.15
N ARG A 1064 -32.30 -5.62 -54.80
CA ARG A 1064 -33.56 -4.91 -55.04
C ARG A 1064 -34.70 -5.84 -54.65
N LEU A 1065 -35.64 -5.36 -53.83
CA LEU A 1065 -36.85 -6.10 -53.47
C LEU A 1065 -38.04 -5.43 -54.15
N GLU A 1066 -38.82 -6.20 -54.90
CA GLU A 1066 -40.01 -5.77 -55.64
C GLU A 1066 -41.15 -6.71 -55.27
N ILE A 1067 -42.35 -6.17 -55.04
CA ILE A 1067 -43.52 -6.95 -54.64
C ILE A 1067 -44.62 -6.65 -55.66
N ASP A 1068 -44.97 -7.67 -56.44
CA ASP A 1068 -46.06 -7.64 -57.43
C ASP A 1068 -47.00 -8.82 -57.14
N ALA A 1069 -48.31 -8.56 -57.08
CA ALA A 1069 -49.28 -9.55 -56.64
C ALA A 1069 -50.62 -9.39 -57.37
N GLU A 1070 -51.07 -10.46 -58.00
CA GLU A 1070 -52.34 -10.55 -58.73
C GLU A 1070 -53.34 -11.38 -57.92
N VAL A 1071 -54.50 -10.81 -57.57
CA VAL A 1071 -55.49 -11.44 -56.68
C VAL A 1071 -56.84 -11.53 -57.41
N PRO A 1072 -57.15 -12.67 -58.05
CA PRO A 1072 -58.29 -12.79 -58.97
C PRO A 1072 -59.67 -12.53 -58.35
N ASP A 1073 -59.85 -12.84 -57.06
CA ASP A 1073 -61.13 -12.70 -56.36
C ASP A 1073 -61.32 -11.34 -55.66
N GLY A 1074 -60.32 -10.45 -55.78
CA GLY A 1074 -60.34 -9.09 -55.24
C GLY A 1074 -60.05 -8.99 -53.74
N LEU A 1075 -59.61 -7.81 -53.32
CA LEU A 1075 -59.27 -7.51 -51.91
C LEU A 1075 -60.46 -6.84 -51.20
N ASP A 1076 -60.70 -7.21 -49.94
CA ASP A 1076 -61.69 -6.55 -49.09
C ASP A 1076 -61.20 -5.16 -48.61
N ARG A 1077 -62.15 -4.27 -48.26
CA ARG A 1077 -61.83 -2.87 -47.87
C ARG A 1077 -60.98 -2.76 -46.60
N ALA A 1078 -60.98 -3.76 -45.72
CA ALA A 1078 -60.20 -3.74 -44.49
C ALA A 1078 -58.72 -4.08 -44.77
N LYS A 1079 -58.45 -5.05 -45.66
CA LYS A 1079 -57.09 -5.39 -46.14
C LYS A 1079 -56.47 -4.26 -46.94
N VAL A 1080 -57.23 -3.62 -47.85
CA VAL A 1080 -56.73 -2.47 -48.64
C VAL A 1080 -56.28 -1.32 -47.73
N ARG A 1081 -57.09 -0.99 -46.72
CA ARG A 1081 -56.76 0.04 -45.73
C ARG A 1081 -55.51 -0.32 -44.90
N THR A 1082 -55.37 -1.58 -44.50
CA THR A 1082 -54.20 -2.07 -43.75
C THR A 1082 -52.92 -2.04 -44.57
N LEU A 1083 -52.98 -2.43 -45.86
CA LEU A 1083 -51.83 -2.41 -46.78
C LEU A 1083 -51.37 -0.97 -47.08
N VAL A 1084 -52.31 -0.03 -47.27
CA VAL A 1084 -52.01 1.39 -47.52
C VAL A 1084 -51.47 2.07 -46.25
N GLU A 1085 -52.01 1.76 -45.06
CA GLU A 1085 -51.47 2.28 -43.79
C GLU A 1085 -50.06 1.74 -43.48
N ASN A 1086 -49.80 0.45 -43.75
CA ASN A 1086 -48.48 -0.14 -43.53
C ASN A 1086 -47.44 0.36 -44.55
N ALA A 1087 -47.81 0.52 -45.82
CA ALA A 1087 -46.93 1.08 -46.85
C ALA A 1087 -46.58 2.56 -46.58
N ASN A 1088 -47.52 3.33 -46.02
CA ASN A 1088 -47.27 4.71 -45.57
C ASN A 1088 -46.36 4.78 -44.34
N THR A 1089 -46.49 3.83 -43.42
CA THR A 1089 -45.69 3.78 -42.19
C THR A 1089 -44.24 3.33 -42.47
N LEU A 1090 -44.03 2.54 -43.53
CA LEU A 1090 -42.71 2.01 -43.94
C LEU A 1090 -42.01 2.84 -45.03
N GLY A 1091 -42.58 3.95 -45.48
CA GLY A 1091 -41.89 4.95 -46.31
C GLY A 1091 -41.82 4.68 -47.82
N PHE A 1092 -42.83 4.04 -48.41
CA PHE A 1092 -42.92 3.83 -49.87
C PHE A 1092 -43.15 5.16 -50.61
N ILE A 1093 -42.42 5.44 -51.70
CA ILE A 1093 -42.36 6.76 -52.35
C ILE A 1093 -43.42 6.95 -53.45
N GLU A 1094 -43.86 5.88 -54.12
CA GLU A 1094 -45.01 5.88 -55.03
C GLU A 1094 -46.05 4.86 -54.53
N LYS A 1095 -47.34 5.23 -54.58
CA LYS A 1095 -48.46 4.38 -54.15
C LYS A 1095 -49.67 4.65 -55.03
N SER A 1096 -50.20 3.61 -55.66
CA SER A 1096 -51.48 3.65 -56.35
C SER A 1096 -52.19 2.33 -56.11
N VAL A 1097 -53.29 2.31 -55.38
CA VAL A 1097 -54.18 1.14 -55.42
C VAL A 1097 -55.24 1.51 -56.44
N GLU A 1098 -55.00 1.10 -57.67
CA GLU A 1098 -56.06 1.06 -58.67
C GLU A 1098 -56.97 -0.12 -58.33
#